data_AF-A0A4Z1HYR6-F1
#
_entry.id   AF-A0A4Z1HYR6-F1
#
_cell.length_a   1.000
_cell.length_b   1.000
_cell.length_c   1.000
_cell.angle_alpha   90.00
_cell.angle_beta   90.00
_cell.angle_gamma   90.00
#
_symmetry.space_group_name_H-M   'P 1'
#
loop_
_entity.id
_entity.type
_entity.pdbx_description
1 polymer ?
#
loop_
_entity_poly.entity_id
_entity_poly.type
_entity_poly.pdbx_seq_one_letter_code
_entity_poly.pdbx_strand_id
1 'polypeptide(L)'
;MAIDSLLRGLNASQKAAVSSQADTLAILAGPGSGKTHTLTSRTAWLLQQGLQPCNIIVATFTVKAAREMKERIGKLIGNGLESKLILGTFHRIARIYLARYGHLIGIRKGFGIADSNDSLAIIKRIVKRKDLNIDPKVARSRISSLKAKGSASASKVPEAKKKTVDTQEFEIVHAEYQATLELSNLLDYDDLLVRCVELLRLHPSCVANIEAVLIDEFQDTNLVQFDLMRLFAVSQKRITIVGDPDQSIYSFRAAEIKNYKRMITQYPDTVTISLEENYRSSGAILLTALNVIEQDSSRIAKSLLPTHIVGTRPVLRKLASAQKEADWIIQEIQRIMGMTGDLLDLNDFAILLRSSALSRIIESSLGKAGIAYRMVGGLRFYDRIEIKTLLDYLRVINLPDHNDALARIINTPSRRIGEVTIKALLEEAEQSKLTLWSLILKSVQGRRATKTKLTPSVERNLSVFVDIILTGMKKVADPSNKENSIVKIMEFIIEKTSYETWLEEHRGDITKAQWDNVEELMTQATDFQEVISNGYEDESLPQIDGLKQEDASDSLSRFLANVALASEVTKEEDKTHSTPQVTISTIHAAKGLEWPIVFIPGAYQGSIPHSRAEDTDEERRLLYVAMTRAKALLNMSCPLKNSLQELTTTCPFLSARGLRAHLDYKGPSLRSNTVQCLAQILRRPFPTRESIAESSACLEQTEDTYYPLEPENDKEDESKWNVGNGNPNFTMGQRPAKRRRADIADQTGNISSVVYNNTPTTIMERASKFTLSGGFVSAGSHLQVLGEQSSNQTRGEIKSASTIEKAKGSKKSIKGPATSQGTLLGFLGKQEPQKETKPAPIVDEYREEKTRAIAQLHRQRNTTSEGLMQLSSQNDSETLPPLFPGHRLGTAAALSRPKVNRIQEKQDDNYVFLSSSPPRAKQPKILAEPAPEVPPPGLTAKPAIMSLVRPARTMHTTSMSIAQGSSGAKKTLGVKRSMNGWANRTTQPFVPPTRKREN
;
A
#
# COMPACT_ATOMS: atom_id res chain seq x y z
N MET A 1 7.02 34.47 0.13
CA MET A 1 6.66 34.27 1.56
C MET A 1 7.90 34.50 2.40
N ALA A 2 7.78 34.79 3.70
CA ALA A 2 8.93 34.87 4.60
C ALA A 2 9.37 33.47 5.04
N ILE A 3 10.68 33.24 5.20
CA ILE A 3 11.25 31.93 5.59
C ILE A 3 10.66 31.44 6.92
N ASP A 4 10.37 32.36 7.85
CA ASP A 4 9.75 32.08 9.15
C ASP A 4 8.34 31.45 9.08
N SER A 5 7.61 31.57 7.96
CA SER A 5 6.30 30.91 7.82
C SER A 5 6.46 29.42 7.53
N LEU A 6 7.54 29.01 6.85
CA LEU A 6 7.82 27.61 6.50
C LEU A 6 8.44 26.84 7.67
N LEU A 7 9.20 27.51 8.54
CA LEU A 7 9.76 26.93 9.76
C LEU A 7 8.75 26.92 10.94
N ARG A 8 7.56 27.50 10.77
CA ARG A 8 6.50 27.54 11.79
C ARG A 8 5.82 26.17 11.91
N GLY A 9 5.69 25.67 13.14
CA GLY A 9 5.09 24.35 13.41
C GLY A 9 6.07 23.16 13.37
N LEU A 10 7.33 23.38 12.97
CA LEU A 10 8.40 22.38 13.08
C LEU A 10 9.05 22.40 14.49
N ASN A 11 9.44 21.21 14.99
CA ASN A 11 10.25 21.08 16.21
C ASN A 11 11.72 21.47 15.96
N ALA A 12 12.59 21.38 16.97
CA ALA A 12 13.99 21.80 16.87
C ALA A 12 14.80 20.96 15.85
N SER A 13 14.68 19.63 15.85
CA SER A 13 15.44 18.75 14.96
C SER A 13 14.92 18.77 13.51
N GLN A 14 13.60 18.90 13.32
CA GLN A 14 12.98 19.13 12.01
C GLN A 14 13.40 20.48 11.43
N LYS A 15 13.47 21.56 12.23
CA LYS A 15 14.01 22.85 11.78
C LYS A 15 15.46 22.70 11.31
N ALA A 16 16.32 22.10 12.14
CA ALA A 16 17.72 21.87 11.80
C ALA A 16 17.88 21.03 10.52
N ALA A 17 17.03 20.01 10.32
CA ALA A 17 17.00 19.21 9.10
C ALA A 17 16.54 20.01 7.87
N VAL A 18 15.48 20.83 7.99
CA VAL A 18 14.96 21.66 6.89
C VAL A 18 15.98 22.71 6.48
N SER A 19 16.49 23.51 7.42
CA SER A 19 17.39 24.64 7.15
C SER A 19 18.88 24.27 7.12
N SER A 20 19.23 22.98 7.04
CA SER A 20 20.63 22.56 6.95
C SER A 20 21.24 22.97 5.61
N GLN A 21 22.32 23.78 5.67
CA GLN A 21 23.14 24.16 4.53
C GLN A 21 24.15 23.07 4.12
N ALA A 22 24.16 21.90 4.77
CA ALA A 22 25.03 20.79 4.39
C ALA A 22 24.61 20.20 3.03
N ASP A 23 25.58 20.01 2.13
CA ASP A 23 25.32 19.40 0.82
C ASP A 23 24.86 17.95 0.95
N THR A 24 25.53 17.15 1.78
CA THR A 24 25.08 15.79 2.12
C THR A 24 24.43 15.74 3.51
N LEU A 25 23.15 15.41 3.55
CA LEU A 25 22.33 15.33 4.77
C LEU A 25 21.65 13.97 4.90
N ALA A 26 21.78 13.34 6.07
CA ALA A 26 21.06 12.13 6.45
C ALA A 26 20.05 12.42 7.57
N ILE A 27 18.76 12.33 7.26
CA ILE A 27 17.67 12.51 8.22
C ILE A 27 17.23 11.12 8.73
N LEU A 28 17.77 10.71 9.88
CA LEU A 28 17.37 9.49 10.58
C LEU A 28 16.08 9.76 11.35
N ALA A 29 14.98 9.12 10.98
CA ALA A 29 13.67 9.57 11.44
C ALA A 29 12.72 8.39 11.67
N GLY A 30 12.31 8.18 12.93
CA GLY A 30 11.48 7.03 13.34
C GLY A 30 10.09 6.95 12.67
N PRO A 31 9.27 5.93 12.96
CA PRO A 31 7.84 6.00 12.66
C PRO A 31 7.22 7.19 13.40
N GLY A 32 6.19 7.82 12.82
CA GLY A 32 5.48 8.95 13.43
C GLY A 32 6.28 10.25 13.60
N SER A 33 7.54 10.33 13.17
CA SER A 33 8.44 11.47 13.42
C SER A 33 8.31 12.67 12.48
N GLY A 34 7.37 12.60 11.53
CA GLY A 34 7.18 13.63 10.52
C GLY A 34 8.16 13.58 9.34
N LYS A 35 8.75 12.41 9.01
CA LYS A 35 9.60 12.16 7.82
C LYS A 35 9.18 12.98 6.59
N THR A 36 8.01 12.65 6.03
CA THR A 36 7.49 13.24 4.80
C THR A 36 7.23 14.73 4.94
N HIS A 37 6.77 15.20 6.11
CA HIS A 37 6.57 16.63 6.36
C HIS A 37 7.91 17.40 6.30
N THR A 38 8.92 16.91 7.02
CA THR A 38 10.29 17.44 7.04
C THR A 38 10.89 17.48 5.63
N LEU A 39 10.68 16.42 4.84
CA LEU A 39 11.15 16.36 3.46
C LEU A 39 10.44 17.39 2.56
N THR A 40 9.10 17.49 2.63
CA THR A 40 8.35 18.49 1.85
C THR A 40 8.70 19.92 2.23
N SER A 41 8.91 20.19 3.53
CA SER A 41 9.40 21.48 4.01
C SER A 41 10.82 21.78 3.51
N ARG A 42 11.73 20.78 3.46
CA ARG A 42 13.09 20.97 2.93
C ARG A 42 13.10 21.25 1.43
N THR A 43 12.29 20.55 0.62
CA THR A 43 12.14 20.86 -0.80
C THR A 43 11.63 22.29 -1.01
N ALA A 44 10.60 22.70 -0.25
CA ALA A 44 10.07 24.06 -0.30
C ALA A 44 11.07 25.13 0.21
N TRP A 45 11.91 24.80 1.18
CA TRP A 45 12.97 25.67 1.67
C TRP A 45 14.09 25.84 0.63
N LEU A 46 14.54 24.76 -0.03
CA LEU A 46 15.54 24.82 -1.11
C LEU A 46 15.06 25.71 -2.27
N LEU A 47 13.79 25.61 -2.66
CA LEU A 47 13.18 26.49 -3.66
C LEU A 47 13.16 27.97 -3.19
N GLN A 48 12.97 28.23 -1.89
CA GLN A 48 13.11 29.59 -1.32
C GLN A 48 14.58 30.07 -1.24
N GLN A 49 15.58 29.19 -1.30
CA GLN A 49 16.99 29.57 -1.48
C GLN A 49 17.35 29.87 -2.95
N GLY A 50 16.39 29.81 -3.88
CA GLY A 50 16.57 30.18 -5.29
C GLY A 50 16.92 29.01 -6.23
N LEU A 51 16.96 27.77 -5.73
CA LEU A 51 17.13 26.59 -6.58
C LEU A 51 15.94 26.45 -7.55
N GLN A 52 16.20 25.96 -8.76
CA GLN A 52 15.18 25.86 -9.81
C GLN A 52 14.38 24.55 -9.68
N PRO A 53 13.03 24.56 -9.77
CA PRO A 53 12.22 23.35 -9.64
C PRO A 53 12.63 22.21 -10.58
N CYS A 54 12.92 22.53 -11.85
CA CYS A 54 13.35 21.59 -12.87
C CYS A 54 14.77 21.01 -12.63
N ASN A 55 15.50 21.55 -11.65
CA ASN A 55 16.84 21.12 -11.24
C ASN A 55 16.83 20.35 -9.91
N ILE A 56 15.66 20.14 -9.29
CA ILE A 56 15.50 19.36 -8.05
C ILE A 56 14.80 18.02 -8.36
N ILE A 57 15.43 16.92 -7.95
CA ILE A 57 14.87 15.57 -8.01
C ILE A 57 14.36 15.17 -6.62
N VAL A 58 13.12 14.68 -6.54
CA VAL A 58 12.50 14.13 -5.32
C VAL A 58 12.01 12.71 -5.60
N ALA A 59 12.80 11.71 -5.19
CA ALA A 59 12.54 10.30 -5.44
C ALA A 59 11.90 9.61 -4.22
N THR A 60 10.88 8.79 -4.46
CA THR A 60 10.08 8.13 -3.42
C THR A 60 9.87 6.63 -3.74
N PHE A 61 9.42 5.84 -2.76
CA PHE A 61 9.16 4.41 -2.97
C PHE A 61 7.80 4.09 -3.61
N THR A 62 6.80 4.98 -3.50
CA THR A 62 5.43 4.71 -4.01
C THR A 62 4.80 5.91 -4.73
N VAL A 63 3.94 5.61 -5.72
CA VAL A 63 3.17 6.63 -6.47
C VAL A 63 2.25 7.44 -5.55
N LYS A 64 1.63 6.80 -4.55
CA LYS A 64 0.80 7.46 -3.52
C LYS A 64 1.59 8.49 -2.73
N ALA A 65 2.78 8.11 -2.23
CA ALA A 65 3.68 9.03 -1.53
C ALA A 65 4.17 10.17 -2.43
N ALA A 66 4.44 9.91 -3.71
CA ALA A 66 4.77 10.96 -4.68
C ALA A 66 3.63 11.97 -4.87
N ARG A 67 2.39 11.51 -5.11
CA ARG A 67 1.22 12.41 -5.25
C ARG A 67 0.99 13.22 -3.96
N GLU A 68 1.05 12.57 -2.81
CA GLU A 68 0.89 13.23 -1.52
C GLU A 68 1.99 14.29 -1.25
N MET A 69 3.25 14.02 -1.62
CA MET A 69 4.31 15.02 -1.54
C MET A 69 4.12 16.18 -2.53
N LYS A 70 3.68 15.92 -3.77
CA LYS A 70 3.37 16.96 -4.76
C LYS A 70 2.28 17.91 -4.21
N GLU A 71 1.20 17.34 -3.68
CA GLU A 71 0.10 18.09 -3.04
C GLU A 71 0.56 18.91 -1.81
N ARG A 72 1.34 18.29 -0.91
CA ARG A 72 1.91 18.96 0.28
C ARG A 72 2.84 20.12 -0.11
N ILE A 73 3.69 19.95 -1.13
CA ILE A 73 4.62 20.99 -1.59
C ILE A 73 3.86 22.14 -2.26
N GLY A 74 2.87 21.86 -3.12
CA GLY A 74 2.02 22.89 -3.71
C GLY A 74 1.29 23.73 -2.65
N LYS A 75 0.79 23.09 -1.58
CA LYS A 75 0.18 23.78 -0.43
C LYS A 75 1.16 24.63 0.39
N LEU A 76 2.46 24.33 0.39
CA LEU A 76 3.49 25.08 1.11
C LEU A 76 4.04 26.29 0.34
N ILE A 77 4.06 26.23 -0.99
CA ILE A 77 4.71 27.24 -1.85
C ILE A 77 3.69 28.11 -2.59
N GLY A 78 2.58 27.51 -3.03
CA GLY A 78 1.66 28.10 -4.01
C GLY A 78 2.29 28.25 -5.41
N ASN A 79 1.54 28.91 -6.30
CA ASN A 79 1.97 29.33 -7.64
C ASN A 79 2.30 28.19 -8.63
N GLY A 80 1.91 26.94 -8.36
CA GLY A 80 2.03 25.81 -9.29
C GLY A 80 3.47 25.32 -9.52
N LEU A 81 4.44 25.75 -8.70
CA LEU A 81 5.86 25.39 -8.89
C LEU A 81 6.13 23.89 -8.66
N GLU A 82 5.28 23.20 -7.91
CA GLU A 82 5.31 21.75 -7.70
C GLU A 82 5.01 20.95 -8.98
N SER A 83 4.43 21.56 -10.01
CA SER A 83 4.28 20.95 -11.34
C SER A 83 5.62 20.73 -12.05
N LYS A 84 6.61 21.59 -11.77
CA LYS A 84 7.92 21.65 -12.45
C LYS A 84 9.02 20.87 -11.73
N LEU A 85 8.72 20.27 -10.57
CA LEU A 85 9.65 19.41 -9.83
C LEU A 85 9.79 18.04 -10.50
N ILE A 86 11.01 17.50 -10.56
CA ILE A 86 11.25 16.10 -10.99
C ILE A 86 10.92 15.17 -9.81
N LEU A 87 9.63 15.06 -9.51
CA LEU A 87 9.09 14.32 -8.36
C LEU A 87 8.44 13.00 -8.83
N GLY A 88 8.77 11.89 -8.18
CA GLY A 88 8.20 10.58 -8.54
C GLY A 88 8.83 9.39 -7.85
N THR A 89 8.47 8.19 -8.30
CA THR A 89 9.24 6.98 -7.98
C THR A 89 10.52 6.94 -8.81
N PHE A 90 11.54 6.21 -8.35
CA PHE A 90 12.77 5.97 -9.13
C PHE A 90 12.49 5.52 -10.58
N HIS A 91 11.49 4.66 -10.78
CA HIS A 91 11.09 4.16 -12.10
C HIS A 91 10.42 5.24 -12.97
N ARG A 92 9.57 6.10 -12.39
CA ARG A 92 8.99 7.27 -13.08
C ARG A 92 10.09 8.23 -13.54
N ILE A 93 11.00 8.58 -12.64
CA ILE A 93 12.12 9.51 -12.93
C ILE A 93 13.03 8.90 -14.00
N ALA A 94 13.43 7.64 -13.84
CA ALA A 94 14.26 6.95 -14.83
C ALA A 94 13.58 6.87 -16.21
N ARG A 95 12.28 6.59 -16.27
CA ARG A 95 11.51 6.57 -17.54
C ARG A 95 11.48 7.94 -18.22
N ILE A 96 11.42 9.05 -17.48
CA ILE A 96 11.51 10.41 -18.07
C ILE A 96 12.87 10.64 -18.73
N TYR A 97 13.97 10.29 -18.05
CA TYR A 97 15.32 10.40 -18.61
C TYR A 97 15.51 9.50 -19.84
N LEU A 98 15.03 8.26 -19.79
CA LEU A 98 15.07 7.34 -20.94
C LEU A 98 14.20 7.81 -22.11
N ALA A 99 13.05 8.45 -21.85
CA ALA A 99 12.18 8.99 -22.90
C ALA A 99 12.73 10.24 -23.60
N ARG A 100 13.69 10.96 -22.99
CA ARG A 100 14.34 12.15 -23.58
C ARG A 100 15.71 11.85 -24.19
N TYR A 101 16.50 10.99 -23.55
CA TYR A 101 17.91 10.74 -23.86
C TYR A 101 18.24 9.28 -24.19
N GLY A 102 17.27 8.35 -24.15
CA GLY A 102 17.51 6.91 -24.39
C GLY A 102 18.10 6.59 -25.76
N HIS A 103 17.87 7.46 -26.76
CA HIS A 103 18.46 7.37 -28.09
C HIS A 103 20.00 7.37 -28.05
N LEU A 104 20.63 8.03 -27.07
CA LEU A 104 22.09 8.05 -26.89
C LEU A 104 22.67 6.66 -26.58
N ILE A 105 21.87 5.79 -25.96
CA ILE A 105 22.22 4.39 -25.64
C ILE A 105 21.45 3.38 -26.51
N GLY A 106 20.96 3.80 -27.68
CA GLY A 106 20.32 2.95 -28.68
C GLY A 106 18.87 2.54 -28.39
N ILE A 107 18.21 3.10 -27.38
CA ILE A 107 16.78 2.85 -27.13
C ILE A 107 15.96 3.64 -28.16
N ARG A 108 15.06 2.96 -28.86
CA ARG A 108 14.21 3.57 -29.89
C ARG A 108 13.07 4.37 -29.22
N LYS A 109 12.70 5.52 -29.81
CA LYS A 109 11.53 6.32 -29.38
C LYS A 109 10.26 5.46 -29.26
N GLY A 110 9.41 5.78 -28.30
CA GLY A 110 8.14 5.06 -28.09
C GLY A 110 8.28 3.64 -27.53
N PHE A 111 9.30 3.37 -26.72
CA PHE A 111 9.43 2.07 -26.04
C PHE A 111 8.26 1.79 -25.08
N GLY A 112 7.79 0.55 -25.06
CA GLY A 112 6.76 0.09 -24.13
C GLY A 112 7.34 -0.43 -22.81
N ILE A 113 6.50 -0.51 -21.78
CA ILE A 113 6.84 -1.15 -20.50
C ILE A 113 6.19 -2.54 -20.47
N ALA A 114 7.01 -3.60 -20.42
CA ALA A 114 6.54 -4.98 -20.27
C ALA A 114 6.17 -5.25 -18.80
N ASP A 115 4.94 -5.70 -18.56
CA ASP A 115 4.47 -5.92 -17.19
C ASP A 115 4.85 -7.29 -16.61
N SER A 116 4.48 -7.50 -15.34
CA SER A 116 4.70 -8.72 -14.58
C SER A 116 4.17 -10.00 -15.26
N ASN A 117 3.11 -9.90 -16.07
CA ASN A 117 2.49 -11.01 -16.80
C ASN A 117 3.09 -11.17 -18.20
N ASP A 118 3.37 -10.08 -18.92
CA ASP A 118 4.09 -10.09 -20.19
C ASP A 118 5.46 -10.77 -20.03
N SER A 119 6.23 -10.35 -19.02
CA SER A 119 7.54 -10.92 -18.69
C SER A 119 7.49 -12.43 -18.47
N LEU A 120 6.46 -12.90 -17.76
CA LEU A 120 6.25 -14.31 -17.47
C LEU A 120 5.74 -15.11 -18.69
N ALA A 121 5.02 -14.48 -19.62
CA ALA A 121 4.59 -15.07 -20.89
C ALA A 121 5.76 -15.24 -21.88
N ILE A 122 6.65 -14.24 -21.99
CA ILE A 122 7.89 -14.31 -22.77
C ILE A 122 8.79 -15.45 -22.25
N ILE A 123 9.07 -15.48 -20.94
CA ILE A 123 9.95 -16.50 -20.33
C ILE A 123 9.37 -17.91 -20.49
N LYS A 124 8.05 -18.09 -20.34
CA LYS A 124 7.37 -19.38 -20.62
C LYS A 124 7.59 -19.86 -22.06
N ARG A 125 7.53 -18.95 -23.05
CA ARG A 125 7.79 -19.31 -24.46
C ARG A 125 9.24 -19.71 -24.67
N ILE A 126 10.20 -18.96 -24.13
CA ILE A 126 11.64 -19.27 -24.24
C ILE A 126 11.96 -20.65 -23.64
N VAL A 127 11.49 -20.93 -22.42
CA VAL A 127 11.71 -22.22 -21.73
C VAL A 127 11.14 -23.39 -22.55
N LYS A 128 9.90 -23.28 -23.04
CA LYS A 128 9.28 -24.29 -23.92
C LYS A 128 10.05 -24.47 -25.25
N ARG A 129 10.49 -23.36 -25.87
CA ARG A 129 11.16 -23.35 -27.18
C ARG A 129 12.56 -23.97 -27.15
N LYS A 130 13.23 -23.90 -26.01
CA LYS A 130 14.62 -24.36 -25.78
C LYS A 130 14.71 -25.70 -25.04
N ASP A 131 13.58 -26.30 -24.67
CA ASP A 131 13.45 -27.55 -23.90
C ASP A 131 14.25 -27.52 -22.57
N LEU A 132 14.06 -26.43 -21.80
CA LEU A 132 14.76 -26.17 -20.54
C LEU A 132 13.92 -26.59 -19.33
N ASN A 133 14.57 -27.03 -18.25
CA ASN A 133 13.92 -27.62 -17.07
C ASN A 133 13.67 -26.61 -15.94
N ILE A 134 14.02 -25.34 -16.15
CA ILE A 134 13.84 -24.24 -15.18
C ILE A 134 12.39 -23.71 -15.12
N ASP A 135 11.81 -23.59 -13.92
CA ASP A 135 10.48 -22.96 -13.73
C ASP A 135 10.53 -21.48 -14.19
N PRO A 136 9.68 -21.06 -15.15
CA PRO A 136 9.57 -19.67 -15.59
C PRO A 136 9.39 -18.64 -14.46
N LYS A 137 8.73 -19.00 -13.34
CA LYS A 137 8.60 -18.12 -12.16
C LYS A 137 9.93 -17.93 -11.45
N VAL A 138 10.69 -19.01 -11.25
CA VAL A 138 12.02 -18.98 -10.62
C VAL A 138 13.01 -18.24 -11.52
N ALA A 139 12.97 -18.50 -12.83
CA ALA A 139 13.76 -17.77 -13.83
C ALA A 139 13.47 -16.26 -13.77
N ARG A 140 12.20 -15.83 -13.83
CA ARG A 140 11.84 -14.41 -13.72
C ARG A 140 12.34 -13.77 -12.42
N SER A 141 12.13 -14.45 -11.28
CA SER A 141 12.59 -13.97 -9.98
C SER A 141 14.12 -13.79 -9.93
N ARG A 142 14.87 -14.74 -10.50
CA ARG A 142 16.34 -14.69 -10.58
C ARG A 142 16.86 -13.63 -11.56
N ILE A 143 16.13 -13.31 -12.65
CA ILE A 143 16.43 -12.17 -13.54
C ILE A 143 16.27 -10.84 -12.78
N SER A 144 15.11 -10.60 -12.17
CA SER A 144 14.84 -9.37 -11.41
C SER A 144 15.85 -9.19 -10.25
N SER A 145 16.12 -10.26 -9.51
CA SER A 145 17.14 -10.30 -8.45
C SER A 145 18.57 -10.04 -8.92
N LEU A 146 18.88 -10.26 -10.21
CA LEU A 146 20.16 -9.95 -10.83
C LEU A 146 20.20 -8.47 -11.26
N LYS A 147 19.16 -8.00 -11.97
CA LYS A 147 19.03 -6.60 -12.40
C LYS A 147 19.09 -5.64 -11.21
N ALA A 148 18.31 -5.88 -10.15
CA ALA A 148 18.26 -5.04 -8.96
C ALA A 148 19.57 -4.99 -8.13
N LYS A 149 20.50 -5.93 -8.35
CA LYS A 149 21.86 -5.93 -7.75
C LYS A 149 22.90 -5.19 -8.61
N GLY A 150 22.54 -4.80 -9.83
CA GLY A 150 23.36 -4.01 -10.75
C GLY A 150 24.38 -4.82 -11.55
N SER A 151 24.56 -4.44 -12.82
CA SER A 151 25.43 -5.11 -13.79
C SER A 151 26.91 -5.17 -13.37
N ALA A 152 27.36 -4.29 -12.46
CA ALA A 152 28.71 -4.32 -11.88
C ALA A 152 29.08 -5.64 -11.17
N SER A 153 28.07 -6.45 -10.79
CA SER A 153 28.28 -7.81 -10.27
C SER A 153 28.43 -8.86 -11.38
N ALA A 154 27.81 -8.65 -12.55
CA ALA A 154 27.95 -9.56 -13.70
C ALA A 154 29.37 -9.54 -14.28
N SER A 155 30.03 -8.37 -14.30
CA SER A 155 31.44 -8.22 -14.66
C SER A 155 32.43 -8.82 -13.65
N LYS A 156 31.95 -9.36 -12.51
CA LYS A 156 32.77 -9.98 -11.46
C LYS A 156 32.21 -11.33 -10.98
N VAL A 157 31.61 -12.11 -11.89
CA VAL A 157 31.51 -13.56 -11.69
C VAL A 157 32.92 -14.15 -11.69
N PRO A 158 33.41 -14.79 -10.61
CA PRO A 158 34.73 -15.40 -10.63
C PRO A 158 34.72 -16.61 -11.57
N GLU A 159 35.65 -16.65 -12.53
CA GLU A 159 35.75 -17.71 -13.56
C GLU A 159 36.10 -19.12 -13.00
N ALA A 160 36.16 -19.26 -11.67
CA ALA A 160 36.68 -20.41 -10.94
C ALA A 160 35.61 -21.24 -10.20
N LYS A 161 34.35 -21.26 -10.68
CA LYS A 161 33.34 -22.26 -10.26
C LYS A 161 32.70 -22.91 -11.48
N LYS A 162 32.67 -24.25 -11.50
CA LYS A 162 31.93 -25.03 -12.51
C LYS A 162 30.48 -24.57 -12.53
N LYS A 163 30.02 -23.98 -13.63
CA LYS A 163 28.61 -23.59 -13.79
C LYS A 163 27.76 -24.86 -13.70
N THR A 164 26.77 -24.88 -12.80
CA THR A 164 25.73 -25.90 -12.81
C THR A 164 24.90 -25.79 -14.07
N VAL A 165 24.26 -26.88 -14.49
CA VAL A 165 23.37 -26.90 -15.68
C VAL A 165 22.29 -25.82 -15.53
N ASP A 166 21.66 -25.73 -14.36
CA ASP A 166 20.70 -24.71 -13.91
C ASP A 166 21.19 -23.26 -14.05
N THR A 167 22.50 -23.03 -14.12
CA THR A 167 23.10 -21.71 -14.34
C THR A 167 23.35 -21.44 -15.82
N GLN A 168 23.71 -22.47 -16.59
CA GLN A 168 23.80 -22.37 -18.06
C GLN A 168 22.42 -22.20 -18.69
N GLU A 169 21.41 -22.97 -18.25
CA GLU A 169 20.01 -22.79 -18.69
C GLU A 169 19.50 -21.38 -18.35
N PHE A 170 19.80 -20.87 -17.15
CA PHE A 170 19.43 -19.52 -16.74
C PHE A 170 20.10 -18.43 -17.59
N GLU A 171 21.39 -18.57 -17.91
CA GLU A 171 22.10 -17.64 -18.79
C GLU A 171 21.48 -17.59 -20.19
N ILE A 172 21.08 -18.75 -20.74
CA ILE A 172 20.38 -18.85 -22.02
C ILE A 172 19.00 -18.16 -21.95
N VAL A 173 18.21 -18.41 -20.90
CA VAL A 173 16.89 -17.76 -20.73
C VAL A 173 17.04 -16.25 -20.61
N HIS A 174 18.02 -15.76 -19.84
CA HIS A 174 18.23 -14.32 -19.64
C HIS A 174 18.65 -13.61 -20.93
N ALA A 175 19.57 -14.20 -21.71
CA ALA A 175 20.00 -13.62 -22.98
C ALA A 175 18.88 -13.58 -24.03
N GLU A 176 18.14 -14.67 -24.19
CA GLU A 176 16.97 -14.74 -25.08
C GLU A 176 15.84 -13.80 -24.65
N TYR A 177 15.67 -13.57 -23.33
CA TYR A 177 14.67 -12.67 -22.78
C TYR A 177 14.96 -11.21 -23.11
N GLN A 178 16.19 -10.72 -22.84
CA GLN A 178 16.57 -9.35 -23.21
C GLN A 178 16.50 -9.13 -24.73
N ALA A 179 16.97 -10.08 -25.54
CA ALA A 179 16.86 -9.99 -27.00
C ALA A 179 15.39 -9.93 -27.48
N THR A 180 14.47 -10.64 -26.81
CA THR A 180 13.03 -10.60 -27.15
C THR A 180 12.39 -9.27 -26.77
N LEU A 181 12.77 -8.68 -25.64
CA LEU A 181 12.34 -7.34 -25.22
C LEU A 181 12.85 -6.26 -26.19
N GLU A 182 14.15 -6.28 -26.50
CA GLU A 182 14.81 -5.33 -27.41
C GLU A 182 14.17 -5.35 -28.81
N LEU A 183 13.97 -6.54 -29.40
CA LEU A 183 13.29 -6.70 -30.69
C LEU A 183 11.87 -6.07 -30.66
N SER A 184 11.13 -6.30 -29.59
CA SER A 184 9.75 -5.82 -29.41
C SER A 184 9.64 -4.33 -29.02
N ASN A 185 10.78 -3.64 -28.86
CA ASN A 185 10.89 -2.28 -28.30
C ASN A 185 10.27 -2.13 -26.90
N LEU A 186 10.49 -3.12 -26.04
CA LEU A 186 10.02 -3.14 -24.66
C LEU A 186 11.20 -3.06 -23.69
N LEU A 187 10.96 -2.42 -22.54
CA LEU A 187 11.79 -2.54 -21.33
C LEU A 187 10.93 -3.16 -20.23
N ASP A 188 11.49 -4.04 -19.40
CA ASP A 188 10.80 -4.43 -18.16
C ASP A 188 11.02 -3.37 -17.04
N TYR A 189 10.31 -3.53 -15.93
CA TYR A 189 10.33 -2.57 -14.82
C TYR A 189 11.74 -2.38 -14.21
N ASP A 190 12.56 -3.43 -14.17
CA ASP A 190 13.93 -3.36 -13.66
C ASP A 190 14.89 -2.72 -14.69
N ASP A 191 14.68 -2.96 -15.99
CA ASP A 191 15.45 -2.33 -17.08
C ASP A 191 15.32 -0.81 -17.09
N LEU A 192 14.18 -0.25 -16.67
CA LEU A 192 14.04 1.21 -16.51
C LEU A 192 15.14 1.78 -15.60
N LEU A 193 15.47 1.09 -14.50
CA LEU A 193 16.55 1.53 -13.61
C LEU A 193 17.93 1.23 -14.19
N VAL A 194 18.14 0.01 -14.68
CA VAL A 194 19.47 -0.45 -15.15
C VAL A 194 19.94 0.34 -16.38
N ARG A 195 19.06 0.58 -17.36
CA ARG A 195 19.37 1.36 -18.56
C ARG A 195 19.52 2.85 -18.24
N CYS A 196 18.84 3.37 -17.21
CA CYS A 196 19.07 4.74 -16.75
C CYS A 196 20.44 4.89 -16.05
N VAL A 197 20.87 3.90 -15.25
CA VAL A 197 22.25 3.86 -14.72
C VAL A 197 23.28 3.81 -15.84
N GLU A 198 23.03 3.07 -16.91
CA GLU A 198 23.89 3.00 -18.08
C GLU A 198 23.97 4.34 -18.83
N LEU A 199 22.81 4.95 -19.13
CA LEU A 199 22.68 6.29 -19.72
C LEU A 199 23.52 7.32 -18.96
N LEU A 200 23.35 7.42 -17.64
CA LEU A 200 24.01 8.44 -16.83
C LEU A 200 25.49 8.14 -16.56
N ARG A 201 25.96 6.90 -16.77
CA ARG A 201 27.38 6.53 -16.74
C ARG A 201 28.10 6.90 -18.04
N LEU A 202 27.44 6.74 -19.19
CA LEU A 202 27.99 7.07 -20.50
C LEU A 202 27.84 8.57 -20.83
N HIS A 203 26.73 9.18 -20.41
CA HIS A 203 26.36 10.57 -20.69
C HIS A 203 25.99 11.31 -19.38
N PRO A 204 26.95 11.57 -18.48
CA PRO A 204 26.70 12.31 -17.23
C PRO A 204 26.27 13.77 -17.45
N SER A 205 26.49 14.32 -18.65
CA SER A 205 25.99 15.64 -19.06
C SER A 205 24.46 15.75 -19.02
N CYS A 206 23.73 14.64 -19.17
CA CYS A 206 22.26 14.63 -19.13
C CYS A 206 21.67 15.07 -17.78
N VAL A 207 22.47 15.13 -16.71
CA VAL A 207 22.10 15.57 -15.35
C VAL A 207 22.97 16.74 -14.84
N ALA A 208 23.71 17.41 -15.73
CA ALA A 208 24.60 18.51 -15.35
C ALA A 208 23.87 19.67 -14.64
N ASN A 209 22.59 19.86 -14.98
CA ASN A 209 21.71 20.87 -14.40
C ASN A 209 21.20 20.55 -12.99
N ILE A 210 21.37 19.33 -12.47
CA ILE A 210 20.75 18.93 -11.20
C ILE A 210 21.46 19.57 -9.99
N GLU A 211 20.69 20.39 -9.27
CA GLU A 211 21.11 21.19 -8.13
C GLU A 211 20.92 20.48 -6.79
N ALA A 212 19.93 19.59 -6.68
CA ALA A 212 19.68 18.81 -5.47
C ALA A 212 18.93 17.49 -5.74
N VAL A 213 19.29 16.45 -5.00
CA VAL A 213 18.62 15.13 -5.02
C VAL A 213 18.11 14.80 -3.62
N LEU A 214 16.82 14.52 -3.50
CA LEU A 214 16.15 14.19 -2.25
C LEU A 214 15.46 12.82 -2.34
N ILE A 215 15.74 11.92 -1.40
CA ILE A 215 15.24 10.53 -1.39
C ILE A 215 14.44 10.24 -0.11
N ASP A 216 13.19 9.78 -0.24
CA ASP A 216 12.39 9.26 0.88
C ASP A 216 12.47 7.72 1.00
N GLU A 217 12.19 7.20 2.21
CA GLU A 217 12.22 5.77 2.57
C GLU A 217 13.54 5.07 2.15
N PHE A 218 14.68 5.77 2.31
CA PHE A 218 15.99 5.39 1.76
C PHE A 218 16.48 3.98 2.16
N GLN A 219 16.07 3.46 3.32
CA GLN A 219 16.44 2.11 3.75
C GLN A 219 15.94 0.99 2.82
N ASP A 220 14.87 1.22 2.07
CA ASP A 220 14.29 0.23 1.15
C ASP A 220 14.88 0.34 -0.28
N THR A 221 15.96 1.11 -0.46
CA THR A 221 16.65 1.23 -1.75
C THR A 221 17.45 -0.03 -2.09
N ASN A 222 17.43 -0.45 -3.35
CA ASN A 222 18.35 -1.45 -3.90
C ASN A 222 19.66 -0.80 -4.39
N LEU A 223 20.59 -1.59 -4.94
CA LEU A 223 21.90 -1.07 -5.36
C LEU A 223 21.82 -0.18 -6.61
N VAL A 224 20.92 -0.48 -7.55
CA VAL A 224 20.73 0.33 -8.76
C VAL A 224 20.12 1.68 -8.39
N GLN A 225 19.24 1.75 -7.40
CA GLN A 225 18.66 2.99 -6.88
C GLN A 225 19.69 3.85 -6.12
N PHE A 226 20.60 3.22 -5.36
CA PHE A 226 21.74 3.91 -4.76
C PHE A 226 22.70 4.47 -5.81
N ASP A 227 23.02 3.68 -6.85
CA ASP A 227 23.81 4.13 -8.00
C ASP A 227 23.12 5.30 -8.75
N LEU A 228 21.79 5.23 -8.97
CA LEU A 228 21.02 6.32 -9.57
C LEU A 228 21.06 7.60 -8.73
N MET A 229 20.84 7.53 -7.42
CA MET A 229 20.94 8.69 -6.51
C MET A 229 22.31 9.37 -6.66
N ARG A 230 23.40 8.58 -6.66
CA ARG A 230 24.76 9.07 -6.85
C ARG A 230 24.95 9.69 -8.24
N LEU A 231 24.40 9.08 -9.30
CA LEU A 231 24.54 9.56 -10.68
C LEU A 231 23.76 10.88 -10.91
N PHE A 232 22.52 10.99 -10.42
CA PHE A 232 21.76 12.24 -10.44
C PHE A 232 22.46 13.38 -9.70
N ALA A 233 23.21 13.08 -8.64
CA ALA A 233 23.92 14.06 -7.83
C ALA A 233 25.34 14.40 -8.31
N VAL A 234 25.80 13.93 -9.47
CA VAL A 234 27.21 14.09 -9.93
C VAL A 234 27.66 15.55 -10.00
N SER A 235 26.76 16.47 -10.40
CA SER A 235 27.07 17.90 -10.58
C SER A 235 27.38 18.60 -9.25
N GLN A 236 26.38 18.75 -8.37
CA GLN A 236 26.51 19.53 -7.12
C GLN A 236 26.77 18.69 -5.86
N LYS A 237 26.70 17.34 -5.93
CA LYS A 237 26.77 16.40 -4.79
C LYS A 237 25.75 16.63 -3.66
N ARG A 238 24.80 17.55 -3.84
CA ARG A 238 23.78 17.90 -2.85
C ARG A 238 22.71 16.82 -2.74
N ILE A 239 22.83 15.98 -1.72
CA ILE A 239 21.99 14.81 -1.47
C ILE A 239 21.33 14.93 -0.09
N THR A 240 20.01 14.81 -0.03
CA THR A 240 19.29 14.55 1.22
C THR A 240 18.66 13.16 1.19
N ILE A 241 19.03 12.29 2.13
CA ILE A 241 18.33 11.03 2.36
C ILE A 241 17.45 11.14 3.61
N VAL A 242 16.25 10.57 3.54
CA VAL A 242 15.32 10.41 4.66
C VAL A 242 14.98 8.95 4.81
N GLY A 243 15.05 8.41 6.03
CA GLY A 243 14.78 7.00 6.23
C GLY A 243 14.83 6.54 7.69
N ASP A 244 14.57 5.26 7.85
CA ASP A 244 14.58 4.55 9.12
C ASP A 244 14.99 3.08 8.90
N PRO A 245 16.24 2.69 9.23
CA PRO A 245 16.69 1.30 9.14
C PRO A 245 15.76 0.30 9.85
N ASP A 246 15.09 0.71 10.94
CA ASP A 246 14.17 -0.12 11.72
C ASP A 246 12.86 -0.42 10.95
N GLN A 247 12.59 0.28 9.83
CA GLN A 247 11.43 0.08 8.96
C GLN A 247 11.79 -0.51 7.58
N SER A 248 13.00 -1.03 7.41
CA SER A 248 13.40 -1.76 6.19
C SER A 248 12.74 -3.14 6.16
N ILE A 249 11.86 -3.38 5.19
CA ILE A 249 11.02 -4.61 5.10
C ILE A 249 10.84 -5.13 3.66
N TYR A 250 11.75 -4.77 2.75
CA TYR A 250 11.71 -5.19 1.36
C TYR A 250 13.02 -5.87 0.88
N SER A 251 13.72 -6.62 1.73
CA SER A 251 14.93 -7.36 1.31
C SER A 251 14.63 -8.36 0.19
N PHE A 252 13.42 -8.93 0.17
CA PHE A 252 12.90 -9.78 -0.92
C PHE A 252 12.70 -9.04 -2.26
N ARG A 253 12.86 -7.70 -2.29
CA ARG A 253 12.96 -6.85 -3.49
C ARG A 253 14.40 -6.32 -3.71
N ALA A 254 15.38 -7.01 -3.12
CA ALA A 254 16.80 -6.63 -3.09
C ALA A 254 17.12 -5.26 -2.45
N ALA A 255 16.28 -4.78 -1.53
CA ALA A 255 16.62 -3.62 -0.71
C ALA A 255 17.83 -3.92 0.20
N GLU A 256 18.77 -2.98 0.32
CA GLU A 256 19.95 -3.12 1.17
C GLU A 256 20.02 -2.05 2.27
N ILE A 257 19.74 -2.45 3.52
CA ILE A 257 19.97 -1.67 4.75
C ILE A 257 21.41 -1.10 4.79
N LYS A 258 22.36 -1.86 4.20
CA LYS A 258 23.77 -1.48 4.08
C LYS A 258 23.97 -0.18 3.29
N ASN A 259 23.03 0.24 2.43
CA ASN A 259 23.08 1.51 1.71
C ASN A 259 23.23 2.73 2.64
N TYR A 260 22.67 2.68 3.86
CA TYR A 260 22.91 3.72 4.86
C TYR A 260 24.38 3.82 5.27
N LYS A 261 25.02 2.67 5.54
CA LYS A 261 26.46 2.62 5.84
C LYS A 261 27.31 3.01 4.62
N ARG A 262 26.92 2.59 3.41
CA ARG A 262 27.56 2.99 2.14
C ARG A 262 27.50 4.51 1.92
N MET A 263 26.38 5.17 2.24
CA MET A 263 26.25 6.63 2.14
C MET A 263 27.31 7.33 3.00
N ILE A 264 27.38 7.00 4.30
CA ILE A 264 28.35 7.61 5.23
C ILE A 264 29.80 7.33 4.80
N THR A 265 30.11 6.12 4.31
CA THR A 265 31.46 5.77 3.84
C THR A 265 31.86 6.46 2.53
N GLN A 266 30.91 6.76 1.62
CA GLN A 266 31.19 7.43 0.35
C GLN A 266 31.11 8.96 0.43
N TYR A 267 30.37 9.49 1.40
CA TYR A 267 30.20 10.92 1.67
C TYR A 267 30.50 11.18 3.15
N PRO A 268 31.79 11.25 3.55
CA PRO A 268 32.18 11.36 4.96
C PRO A 268 31.65 12.65 5.62
N ASP A 269 31.46 13.71 4.84
CA ASP A 269 30.91 15.00 5.28
C ASP A 269 29.39 14.99 5.49
N THR A 270 28.74 13.82 5.47
CA THR A 270 27.28 13.68 5.67
C THR A 270 26.87 14.05 7.09
N VAL A 271 26.26 15.24 7.24
CA VAL A 271 25.63 15.66 8.49
C VAL A 271 24.44 14.74 8.75
N THR A 272 24.41 14.11 9.93
CA THR A 272 23.31 13.23 10.36
C THR A 272 22.46 13.94 11.40
N ILE A 273 21.13 13.97 11.19
CA ILE A 273 20.17 14.59 12.12
C ILE A 273 19.08 13.57 12.47
N SER A 274 18.87 13.36 13.77
CA SER A 274 17.86 12.44 14.30
C SER A 274 16.53 13.15 14.59
N LEU A 275 15.42 12.63 14.05
CA LEU A 275 14.06 13.03 14.42
C LEU A 275 13.52 12.04 15.47
N GLU A 276 13.73 12.39 16.73
CA GLU A 276 13.46 11.52 17.89
C GLU A 276 12.03 11.60 18.42
N GLU A 277 11.25 12.63 18.10
CA GLU A 277 9.89 12.79 18.63
C GLU A 277 8.86 12.04 17.77
N ASN A 278 8.04 11.18 18.36
CA ASN A 278 6.93 10.47 17.71
C ASN A 278 5.58 11.15 17.98
N TYR A 279 4.94 11.59 16.90
CA TYR A 279 3.66 12.31 16.89
C TYR A 279 2.44 11.43 16.58
N ARG A 280 2.62 10.10 16.48
CA ARG A 280 1.60 9.15 15.99
C ARG A 280 0.98 8.31 17.10
N SER A 281 1.82 7.68 17.92
CA SER A 281 1.45 6.54 18.76
C SER A 281 1.47 6.90 20.23
N SER A 282 0.61 6.27 21.02
CA SER A 282 0.65 6.34 22.48
C SER A 282 1.99 5.86 23.03
N GLY A 283 2.38 6.38 24.19
CA GLY A 283 3.66 6.03 24.81
C GLY A 283 3.82 4.53 25.10
N ALA A 284 2.75 3.83 25.49
CA ALA A 284 2.78 2.40 25.73
C ALA A 284 2.96 1.58 24.43
N ILE A 285 2.29 1.95 23.34
CA ILE A 285 2.50 1.31 22.02
C ILE A 285 3.95 1.51 21.58
N LEU A 286 4.47 2.72 21.72
CA LEU A 286 5.83 3.06 21.30
C LEU A 286 6.90 2.32 22.11
N LEU A 287 6.80 2.33 23.44
CA LEU A 287 7.71 1.61 24.33
C LEU A 287 7.68 0.09 24.08
N THR A 288 6.50 -0.48 23.85
CA THR A 288 6.37 -1.92 23.55
C THR A 288 7.00 -2.26 22.20
N ALA A 289 6.85 -1.39 21.19
CA ALA A 289 7.51 -1.56 19.89
C ALA A 289 9.05 -1.40 20.00
N LEU A 290 9.54 -0.46 20.81
CA LEU A 290 10.97 -0.29 21.07
C LEU A 290 11.59 -1.54 21.71
N ASN A 291 10.98 -2.08 22.77
CA ASN A 291 11.38 -3.34 23.40
C ASN A 291 11.34 -4.57 22.44
N VAL A 292 10.63 -4.49 21.30
CA VAL A 292 10.64 -5.53 20.26
C VAL A 292 11.82 -5.35 19.29
N ILE A 293 12.12 -4.11 18.86
CA ILE A 293 13.20 -3.84 17.89
C ILE A 293 14.60 -3.75 18.52
N GLU A 294 14.72 -3.39 19.79
CA GLU A 294 16.00 -3.34 20.53
C GLU A 294 16.62 -4.73 20.76
N GLN A 295 15.89 -5.80 20.43
CA GLN A 295 16.40 -7.16 20.36
C GLN A 295 17.29 -7.42 19.12
N ASP A 296 17.28 -6.53 18.10
CA ASP A 296 18.19 -6.57 16.95
C ASP A 296 19.57 -6.00 17.33
N SER A 297 20.55 -6.90 17.50
CA SER A 297 21.95 -6.53 17.83
C SER A 297 22.69 -5.74 16.74
N SER A 298 22.17 -5.69 15.52
CA SER A 298 22.74 -4.96 14.38
C SER A 298 22.20 -3.52 14.22
N ARG A 299 21.15 -3.18 14.99
CA ARG A 299 20.43 -1.91 14.99
C ARG A 299 21.36 -0.72 15.22
N ILE A 300 21.10 0.37 14.51
CA ILE A 300 21.71 1.68 14.80
C ILE A 300 20.97 2.29 16.00
N ALA A 301 21.67 2.45 17.12
CA ALA A 301 21.10 3.02 18.34
C ALA A 301 20.57 4.44 18.09
N LYS A 302 19.26 4.62 18.33
CA LYS A 302 18.57 5.92 18.27
C LYS A 302 17.41 5.95 19.26
N SER A 303 17.17 7.13 19.84
CA SER A 303 16.02 7.42 20.70
C SER A 303 14.74 7.59 19.87
N LEU A 304 13.58 7.33 20.50
CA LEU A 304 12.27 7.63 19.94
C LEU A 304 11.28 7.91 21.08
N LEU A 305 11.04 9.19 21.35
CA LEU A 305 10.28 9.72 22.47
C LEU A 305 8.81 9.95 22.07
N PRO A 306 7.81 9.51 22.84
CA PRO A 306 6.41 9.78 22.53
C PRO A 306 6.04 11.23 22.88
N THR A 307 5.39 11.96 21.97
CA THR A 307 4.77 13.26 22.30
C THR A 307 3.36 13.11 22.88
N HIS A 308 2.79 11.91 22.78
CA HIS A 308 1.47 11.56 23.32
C HIS A 308 1.58 11.00 24.74
N ILE A 309 0.46 11.04 25.46
CA ILE A 309 0.31 10.33 26.74
C ILE A 309 0.57 8.82 26.59
N VAL A 310 0.86 8.16 27.71
CA VAL A 310 1.15 6.71 27.75
C VAL A 310 0.02 5.88 27.14
N GLY A 311 -1.24 6.23 27.43
CA GLY A 311 -2.40 5.47 26.95
C GLY A 311 -2.50 4.07 27.56
N THR A 312 -3.27 3.19 26.92
CA THR A 312 -3.39 1.78 27.27
C THR A 312 -2.24 0.94 26.72
N ARG A 313 -1.85 -0.13 27.42
CA ARG A 313 -0.90 -1.11 26.93
C ARG A 313 -1.45 -1.87 25.70
N PRO A 314 -0.57 -2.34 24.80
CA PRO A 314 -0.96 -3.30 23.79
C PRO A 314 -1.43 -4.63 24.39
N VAL A 315 -2.41 -5.25 23.76
CA VAL A 315 -2.97 -6.54 24.18
C VAL A 315 -2.29 -7.69 23.43
N LEU A 316 -2.02 -8.81 24.10
CA LEU A 316 -1.63 -10.08 23.48
C LEU A 316 -2.58 -11.20 23.90
N ARG A 317 -3.63 -11.45 23.10
CA ARG A 317 -4.67 -12.45 23.39
C ARG A 317 -4.25 -13.85 22.93
N LYS A 318 -4.36 -14.85 23.82
CA LYS A 318 -4.33 -16.27 23.43
C LYS A 318 -5.77 -16.75 23.19
N LEU A 319 -6.00 -17.50 22.11
CA LEU A 319 -7.33 -18.01 21.74
C LEU A 319 -7.24 -19.48 21.28
N ALA A 320 -8.32 -20.26 21.37
CA ALA A 320 -8.25 -21.72 21.15
C ALA A 320 -7.93 -22.11 19.69
N SER A 321 -8.47 -21.38 18.71
CA SER A 321 -8.30 -21.66 17.29
C SER A 321 -8.37 -20.40 16.42
N ALA A 322 -7.90 -20.48 15.18
CA ALA A 322 -7.97 -19.38 14.21
C ALA A 322 -9.41 -18.90 13.90
N GLN A 323 -10.45 -19.73 14.11
CA GLN A 323 -11.84 -19.27 14.02
C GLN A 323 -12.19 -18.41 15.24
N LYS A 324 -11.87 -18.87 16.45
CA LYS A 324 -12.06 -18.08 17.69
C LYS A 324 -11.24 -16.78 17.69
N GLU A 325 -10.12 -16.74 16.98
CA GLU A 325 -9.35 -15.52 16.69
C GLU A 325 -10.16 -14.52 15.85
N ALA A 326 -10.74 -14.95 14.73
CA ALA A 326 -11.61 -14.09 13.92
C ALA A 326 -12.86 -13.63 14.68
N ASP A 327 -13.49 -14.53 15.45
CA ASP A 327 -14.67 -14.24 16.27
C ASP A 327 -14.36 -13.16 17.34
N TRP A 328 -13.22 -13.27 18.03
CA TRP A 328 -12.79 -12.30 19.05
C TRP A 328 -12.49 -10.92 18.46
N ILE A 329 -11.83 -10.84 17.30
CA ILE A 329 -11.53 -9.55 16.64
C ILE A 329 -12.83 -8.78 16.35
N ILE A 330 -13.87 -9.48 15.90
CA ILE A 330 -15.18 -8.88 15.60
C ILE A 330 -15.87 -8.38 16.87
N GLN A 331 -15.91 -9.21 17.91
CA GLN A 331 -16.48 -8.81 19.21
C GLN A 331 -15.72 -7.63 19.81
N GLU A 332 -14.39 -7.57 19.69
CA GLU A 332 -13.57 -6.47 20.18
C GLU A 332 -13.74 -5.19 19.35
N ILE A 333 -13.92 -5.28 18.01
CA ILE A 333 -14.31 -4.12 17.18
C ILE A 333 -15.67 -3.57 17.63
N GLN A 334 -16.68 -4.43 17.76
CA GLN A 334 -18.03 -4.05 18.19
C GLN A 334 -18.01 -3.44 19.61
N ARG A 335 -17.29 -4.07 20.54
CA ARG A 335 -17.13 -3.59 21.92
C ARG A 335 -16.40 -2.24 21.97
N ILE A 336 -15.35 -2.05 21.16
CA ILE A 336 -14.65 -0.76 21.09
C ILE A 336 -15.64 0.32 20.60
N MET A 337 -16.31 0.12 19.46
CA MET A 337 -17.28 1.09 18.93
C MET A 337 -18.37 1.43 19.95
N GLY A 338 -19.06 0.41 20.49
CA GLY A 338 -20.16 0.61 21.43
C GLY A 338 -19.74 1.33 22.72
N MET A 339 -18.52 1.07 23.22
CA MET A 339 -17.99 1.73 24.41
C MET A 339 -17.38 3.12 24.14
N THR A 340 -17.13 3.50 22.89
CA THR A 340 -16.60 4.83 22.53
C THR A 340 -17.63 5.79 21.94
N GLY A 341 -18.82 5.32 21.56
CA GLY A 341 -19.80 6.13 20.83
C GLY A 341 -19.20 6.70 19.53
N ASP A 342 -19.64 7.91 19.14
CA ASP A 342 -19.24 8.59 17.89
C ASP A 342 -17.75 9.00 17.79
N LEU A 343 -16.90 8.58 18.73
CA LEU A 343 -15.47 8.85 18.71
C LEU A 343 -14.71 8.06 17.61
N LEU A 344 -15.25 6.91 17.17
CA LEU A 344 -14.62 6.00 16.21
C LEU A 344 -15.63 5.48 15.18
N ASP A 345 -15.22 5.35 13.92
CA ASP A 345 -15.98 4.68 12.86
C ASP A 345 -15.30 3.37 12.40
N LEU A 346 -15.90 2.64 11.45
CA LEU A 346 -15.29 1.41 10.91
C LEU A 346 -14.01 1.66 10.09
N ASN A 347 -13.79 2.87 9.56
CA ASN A 347 -12.57 3.21 8.81
C ASN A 347 -11.34 3.33 9.73
N ASP A 348 -11.56 3.62 11.02
CA ASP A 348 -10.51 3.74 12.04
C ASP A 348 -9.88 2.41 12.46
N PHE A 349 -10.43 1.27 12.02
CA PHE A 349 -9.96 -0.07 12.34
C PHE A 349 -9.17 -0.68 11.17
N ALA A 350 -7.98 -1.23 11.48
CA ALA A 350 -7.21 -2.03 10.55
C ALA A 350 -6.81 -3.40 11.11
N ILE A 351 -6.79 -4.41 10.24
CA ILE A 351 -6.37 -5.78 10.55
C ILE A 351 -5.15 -6.10 9.69
N LEU A 352 -3.98 -6.28 10.31
CA LEU A 352 -2.67 -6.36 9.65
C LEU A 352 -2.11 -7.79 9.67
N LEU A 353 -2.16 -8.43 8.52
CA LEU A 353 -1.81 -9.83 8.32
C LEU A 353 -0.36 -10.00 7.85
N ARG A 354 0.33 -11.07 8.28
CA ARG A 354 1.62 -11.46 7.67
C ARG A 354 1.44 -11.91 6.22
N SER A 355 0.35 -12.61 5.94
CA SER A 355 0.04 -13.28 4.67
C SER A 355 -1.44 -13.12 4.36
N SER A 356 -1.79 -12.88 3.09
CA SER A 356 -3.18 -12.82 2.64
C SER A 356 -3.92 -14.16 2.79
N ALA A 357 -3.22 -15.29 2.92
CA ALA A 357 -3.85 -16.58 3.21
C ALA A 357 -4.64 -16.60 4.53
N LEU A 358 -4.33 -15.68 5.46
CA LEU A 358 -5.03 -15.54 6.75
C LEU A 358 -6.35 -14.75 6.65
N SER A 359 -6.58 -13.98 5.57
CA SER A 359 -7.74 -13.08 5.49
C SER A 359 -9.06 -13.85 5.45
N ARG A 360 -9.11 -14.97 4.72
CA ARG A 360 -10.34 -15.72 4.40
C ARG A 360 -11.23 -16.04 5.61
N ILE A 361 -10.66 -16.38 6.76
CA ILE A 361 -11.42 -16.70 7.98
C ILE A 361 -12.01 -15.43 8.60
N ILE A 362 -11.24 -14.34 8.60
CA ILE A 362 -11.61 -13.02 9.11
C ILE A 362 -12.67 -12.38 8.19
N GLU A 363 -12.45 -12.38 6.88
CA GLU A 363 -13.42 -11.94 5.85
C GLU A 363 -14.75 -12.70 5.96
N SER A 364 -14.70 -14.03 6.11
CA SER A 364 -15.91 -14.85 6.28
C SER A 364 -16.65 -14.52 7.57
N SER A 365 -15.95 -14.16 8.63
CA SER A 365 -16.57 -13.87 9.93
C SER A 365 -17.11 -12.43 9.99
N LEU A 366 -16.42 -11.46 9.41
CA LEU A 366 -16.91 -10.08 9.20
C LEU A 366 -18.18 -10.08 8.36
N GLY A 367 -18.21 -10.86 7.27
CA GLY A 367 -19.39 -11.04 6.44
C GLY A 367 -20.59 -11.64 7.18
N LYS A 368 -20.38 -12.63 8.07
CA LYS A 368 -21.43 -13.18 8.95
C LYS A 368 -21.95 -12.15 9.95
N ALA A 369 -21.09 -11.25 10.42
CA ALA A 369 -21.42 -10.19 11.36
C ALA A 369 -22.03 -8.93 10.69
N GLY A 370 -22.17 -8.92 9.35
CA GLY A 370 -22.65 -7.76 8.59
C GLY A 370 -21.69 -6.57 8.57
N ILE A 371 -20.44 -6.74 9.01
CA ILE A 371 -19.46 -5.66 9.08
C ILE A 371 -18.81 -5.46 7.71
N ALA A 372 -19.00 -4.29 7.12
CA ALA A 372 -18.38 -3.91 5.85
C ALA A 372 -16.85 -3.80 6.01
N TYR A 373 -16.11 -4.34 5.04
CA TYR A 373 -14.64 -4.37 5.03
C TYR A 373 -14.09 -4.15 3.62
N ARG A 374 -12.83 -3.72 3.55
CA ARG A 374 -12.06 -3.57 2.30
C ARG A 374 -10.72 -4.30 2.39
N MET A 375 -10.29 -4.89 1.26
CA MET A 375 -9.05 -5.64 1.14
C MET A 375 -7.95 -4.82 0.45
N VAL A 376 -6.97 -4.39 1.23
CA VAL A 376 -5.79 -3.66 0.75
C VAL A 376 -4.89 -4.60 -0.06
N GLY A 377 -4.94 -4.46 -1.38
CA GLY A 377 -4.15 -5.28 -2.30
C GLY A 377 -4.84 -6.57 -2.75
N GLY A 378 -6.16 -6.52 -2.98
CA GLY A 378 -6.87 -7.52 -3.80
C GLY A 378 -6.45 -7.50 -5.28
N LEU A 379 -7.31 -8.02 -6.17
CA LEU A 379 -7.08 -7.94 -7.62
C LEU A 379 -6.98 -6.46 -8.06
N ARG A 380 -5.87 -6.11 -8.71
CA ARG A 380 -5.59 -4.72 -9.11
C ARG A 380 -6.60 -4.27 -10.18
N PHE A 381 -6.99 -3.01 -10.16
CA PHE A 381 -7.92 -2.43 -11.13
C PHE A 381 -7.50 -2.74 -12.59
N TYR A 382 -6.25 -2.42 -12.95
CA TYR A 382 -5.70 -2.69 -14.29
C TYR A 382 -5.41 -4.18 -14.61
N ASP A 383 -5.54 -5.09 -13.65
CA ASP A 383 -5.46 -6.55 -13.85
C ASP A 383 -6.85 -7.18 -14.09
N ARG A 384 -7.96 -6.44 -13.89
CA ARG A 384 -9.32 -6.92 -14.19
C ARG A 384 -9.45 -7.16 -15.70
N ILE A 385 -10.10 -8.25 -16.11
CA ILE A 385 -10.03 -8.77 -17.49
C ILE A 385 -10.67 -7.78 -18.50
N GLU A 386 -11.76 -7.13 -18.12
CA GLU A 386 -12.41 -6.09 -18.91
C GLU A 386 -11.48 -4.91 -19.20
N ILE A 387 -10.85 -4.34 -18.15
CA ILE A 387 -9.91 -3.22 -18.27
C ILE A 387 -8.64 -3.65 -19.02
N LYS A 388 -8.07 -4.81 -18.67
CA LYS A 388 -6.82 -5.32 -19.25
C LYS A 388 -6.95 -5.54 -20.76
N THR A 389 -8.12 -5.99 -21.22
CA THR A 389 -8.41 -6.14 -22.66
C THR A 389 -8.32 -4.80 -23.39
N LEU A 390 -9.02 -3.77 -22.91
CA LEU A 390 -9.00 -2.42 -23.51
C LEU A 390 -7.59 -1.80 -23.47
N LEU A 391 -6.87 -1.96 -22.35
CA LEU A 391 -5.47 -1.54 -22.24
C LEU A 391 -4.56 -2.26 -23.24
N ASP A 392 -4.75 -3.54 -23.49
CA ASP A 392 -3.96 -4.27 -24.48
C ASP A 392 -4.30 -3.86 -25.93
N TYR A 393 -5.56 -3.46 -26.24
CA TYR A 393 -5.88 -2.79 -27.52
C TYR A 393 -5.12 -1.48 -27.68
N LEU A 394 -5.14 -0.61 -26.65
CA LEU A 394 -4.39 0.64 -26.64
C LEU A 394 -2.88 0.41 -26.78
N ARG A 395 -2.32 -0.59 -26.09
CA ARG A 395 -0.90 -1.00 -26.23
C ARG A 395 -0.55 -1.40 -27.66
N VAL A 396 -1.40 -2.17 -28.34
CA VAL A 396 -1.17 -2.61 -29.72
C VAL A 396 -1.38 -1.48 -30.73
N ILE A 397 -2.28 -0.52 -30.47
CA ILE A 397 -2.42 0.70 -31.27
C ILE A 397 -1.18 1.60 -31.13
N ASN A 398 -0.61 1.70 -29.92
CA ASN A 398 0.59 2.51 -29.66
C ASN A 398 1.89 1.82 -30.12
N LEU A 399 1.99 0.50 -29.96
CA LEU A 399 3.17 -0.31 -30.29
C LEU A 399 2.71 -1.69 -30.83
N PRO A 400 2.38 -1.78 -32.14
CA PRO A 400 1.84 -3.00 -32.74
C PRO A 400 2.72 -4.24 -32.60
N ASP A 401 4.04 -4.03 -32.53
CA ASP A 401 5.05 -5.08 -32.38
C ASP A 401 5.06 -5.77 -31.00
N HIS A 402 4.22 -5.33 -30.05
CA HIS A 402 4.04 -5.96 -28.74
C HIS A 402 3.29 -7.30 -28.85
N ASN A 403 4.03 -8.36 -29.19
CA ASN A 403 3.56 -9.72 -29.43
C ASN A 403 2.55 -10.25 -28.40
N ASP A 404 2.83 -10.10 -27.10
CA ASP A 404 2.01 -10.67 -26.01
C ASP A 404 0.67 -9.95 -25.81
N ALA A 405 0.62 -8.62 -25.97
CA ALA A 405 -0.64 -7.87 -25.93
C ALA A 405 -1.51 -8.22 -27.14
N LEU A 406 -0.92 -8.24 -28.33
CA LEU A 406 -1.58 -8.67 -29.57
C LEU A 406 -2.15 -10.09 -29.47
N ALA A 407 -1.38 -11.03 -28.92
CA ALA A 407 -1.81 -12.42 -28.73
C ALA A 407 -2.98 -12.57 -27.74
N ARG A 408 -3.21 -11.62 -26.83
CA ARG A 408 -4.39 -11.60 -25.95
C ARG A 408 -5.64 -11.07 -26.67
N ILE A 409 -5.54 -9.92 -27.35
CA ILE A 409 -6.71 -9.26 -27.97
C ILE A 409 -7.17 -9.88 -29.29
N ILE A 410 -6.31 -10.64 -29.99
CA ILE A 410 -6.58 -11.16 -31.35
C ILE A 410 -7.90 -11.96 -31.45
N ASN A 411 -8.30 -12.66 -30.37
CA ASN A 411 -9.58 -13.39 -30.28
C ASN A 411 -10.43 -12.92 -29.07
N THR A 412 -10.33 -11.65 -28.68
CA THR A 412 -11.22 -11.06 -27.65
C THR A 412 -11.65 -9.65 -28.09
N PRO A 413 -12.90 -9.43 -28.51
CA PRO A 413 -13.99 -10.40 -28.72
C PRO A 413 -13.69 -11.53 -29.70
N SER A 414 -14.50 -12.60 -29.68
CA SER A 414 -14.22 -13.85 -30.41
C SER A 414 -14.26 -13.68 -31.92
N ARG A 415 -13.13 -13.93 -32.58
CA ARG A 415 -12.96 -13.87 -34.06
C ARG A 415 -12.92 -15.25 -34.71
N ARG A 416 -13.32 -16.30 -33.97
CA ARG A 416 -13.25 -17.73 -34.34
C ARG A 416 -11.82 -18.22 -34.60
N ILE A 417 -10.83 -17.63 -33.93
CA ILE A 417 -9.41 -18.01 -34.02
C ILE A 417 -9.08 -18.90 -32.81
N GLY A 418 -8.79 -20.18 -33.06
CA GLY A 418 -8.46 -21.13 -31.98
C GLY A 418 -7.07 -20.89 -31.38
N GLU A 419 -6.90 -21.18 -30.09
CA GLU A 419 -5.61 -21.01 -29.38
C GLU A 419 -4.43 -21.70 -30.08
N VAL A 420 -4.67 -22.86 -30.70
CA VAL A 420 -3.64 -23.62 -31.43
C VAL A 420 -3.11 -22.80 -32.60
N THR A 421 -3.98 -22.08 -33.32
CA THR A 421 -3.61 -21.20 -34.42
C THR A 421 -2.82 -19.99 -33.92
N ILE A 422 -3.23 -19.37 -32.80
CA ILE A 422 -2.51 -18.24 -32.19
C ILE A 422 -1.09 -18.66 -31.75
N LYS A 423 -0.97 -19.83 -31.10
CA LYS A 423 0.32 -20.40 -30.67
C LYS A 423 1.22 -20.72 -31.87
N ALA A 424 0.68 -21.30 -32.94
CA ALA A 424 1.44 -21.60 -34.15
C ALA A 424 1.87 -20.34 -34.93
N LEU A 425 1.05 -19.27 -34.94
CA LEU A 425 1.43 -17.97 -35.53
C LEU A 425 2.55 -17.29 -34.75
N LEU A 426 2.53 -17.33 -33.41
CA LEU A 426 3.62 -16.89 -32.56
C LEU A 426 4.92 -17.68 -32.82
N GLU A 427 4.81 -19.02 -32.89
CA GLU A 427 5.95 -19.89 -33.17
C GLU A 427 6.52 -19.65 -34.59
N GLU A 428 5.69 -19.35 -35.61
CA GLU A 428 6.17 -18.93 -36.94
C GLU A 428 6.84 -17.55 -36.92
N ALA A 429 6.29 -16.58 -36.18
CA ALA A 429 6.85 -15.23 -36.06
C ALA A 429 8.24 -15.28 -35.41
N GLU A 430 8.37 -15.97 -34.27
CA GLU A 430 9.64 -16.19 -33.56
C GLU A 430 10.68 -16.91 -34.43
N GLN A 431 10.31 -18.01 -35.11
CA GLN A 431 11.20 -18.70 -36.07
C GLN A 431 11.67 -17.79 -37.22
N SER A 432 10.82 -16.84 -37.63
CA SER A 432 11.11 -15.91 -38.72
C SER A 432 11.93 -14.69 -38.29
N LYS A 433 12.23 -14.53 -36.98
CA LYS A 433 12.73 -13.28 -36.38
C LYS A 433 11.86 -12.06 -36.76
N LEU A 434 10.54 -12.27 -36.83
CA LEU A 434 9.55 -11.24 -37.10
C LEU A 434 8.61 -11.07 -35.91
N THR A 435 8.02 -9.88 -35.79
CA THR A 435 6.93 -9.63 -34.85
C THR A 435 5.64 -10.24 -35.39
N LEU A 436 4.74 -10.68 -34.50
CA LEU A 436 3.44 -11.26 -34.83
C LEU A 436 2.61 -10.28 -35.67
N TRP A 437 2.66 -8.98 -35.35
CA TRP A 437 2.03 -7.94 -36.17
C TRP A 437 2.59 -7.90 -37.59
N SER A 438 3.91 -7.85 -37.76
CA SER A 438 4.50 -7.83 -39.10
C SER A 438 4.26 -9.11 -39.90
N LEU A 439 4.05 -10.26 -39.24
CA LEU A 439 3.62 -11.50 -39.89
C LEU A 439 2.16 -11.40 -40.37
N ILE A 440 1.22 -11.03 -39.48
CA ILE A 440 -0.20 -10.89 -39.79
C ILE A 440 -0.43 -9.83 -40.88
N LEU A 441 0.20 -8.66 -40.76
CA LEU A 441 0.07 -7.56 -41.72
C LEU A 441 0.57 -7.97 -43.11
N LYS A 442 1.69 -8.69 -43.22
CA LYS A 442 2.20 -9.22 -44.50
C LYS A 442 1.31 -10.32 -45.08
N SER A 443 0.62 -11.08 -44.22
CA SER A 443 -0.37 -12.09 -44.65
C SER A 443 -1.64 -11.44 -45.21
N VAL A 444 -2.23 -10.49 -44.49
CA VAL A 444 -3.43 -9.75 -44.95
C VAL A 444 -3.15 -8.94 -46.22
N GLN A 445 -1.95 -8.38 -46.37
CA GLN A 445 -1.52 -7.68 -47.59
C GLN A 445 -1.13 -8.61 -48.75
N GLY A 446 -1.25 -9.95 -48.61
CA GLY A 446 -0.86 -10.92 -49.64
C GLY A 446 0.64 -10.99 -49.94
N ARG A 447 1.48 -10.30 -49.16
CA ARG A 447 2.94 -10.16 -49.36
C ARG A 447 3.74 -11.37 -48.88
N ARG A 448 3.16 -12.20 -48.01
CA ARG A 448 3.73 -13.48 -47.54
C ARG A 448 2.60 -14.40 -47.07
N ALA A 449 2.55 -15.63 -47.59
CA ALA A 449 1.73 -16.68 -47.00
C ALA A 449 2.31 -17.15 -45.65
N THR A 450 1.44 -17.39 -44.66
CA THR A 450 1.82 -18.07 -43.41
C THR A 450 1.99 -19.57 -43.65
N LYS A 451 2.92 -20.21 -42.94
CA LYS A 451 3.03 -21.68 -42.88
C LYS A 451 1.81 -22.28 -42.19
N THR A 452 1.22 -21.58 -41.22
CA THR A 452 -0.08 -21.95 -40.65
C THR A 452 -1.19 -21.79 -41.68
N LYS A 453 -1.93 -22.87 -41.96
CA LYS A 453 -3.14 -22.79 -42.79
C LYS A 453 -4.24 -22.02 -42.04
N LEU A 454 -4.53 -20.82 -42.50
CA LEU A 454 -5.71 -20.06 -42.09
C LEU A 454 -6.91 -20.48 -42.95
N THR A 455 -8.12 -20.18 -42.48
CA THR A 455 -9.34 -20.37 -43.30
C THR A 455 -9.77 -19.03 -43.89
N PRO A 456 -10.45 -19.00 -45.06
CA PRO A 456 -10.91 -17.74 -45.66
C PRO A 456 -11.92 -16.95 -44.80
N SER A 457 -12.47 -17.54 -43.72
CA SER A 457 -13.24 -16.79 -42.72
C SER A 457 -12.33 -16.13 -41.69
N VAL A 458 -11.27 -16.80 -41.25
CA VAL A 458 -10.27 -16.25 -40.31
C VAL A 458 -9.47 -15.13 -40.97
N GLU A 459 -9.10 -15.26 -42.25
CA GLU A 459 -8.37 -14.22 -42.99
C GLU A 459 -9.18 -12.93 -43.11
N ARG A 460 -10.48 -13.01 -43.40
CA ARG A 460 -11.39 -11.86 -43.40
C ARG A 460 -11.51 -11.22 -42.01
N ASN A 461 -11.68 -12.03 -40.97
CA ASN A 461 -11.78 -11.54 -39.59
C ASN A 461 -10.46 -10.89 -39.11
N LEU A 462 -9.31 -11.37 -39.58
CA LEU A 462 -8.00 -10.77 -39.35
C LEU A 462 -7.81 -9.45 -40.11
N SER A 463 -8.34 -9.32 -41.34
CA SER A 463 -8.36 -8.02 -42.04
C SER A 463 -9.10 -6.98 -41.22
N VAL A 464 -10.35 -7.26 -40.83
CA VAL A 464 -11.16 -6.32 -40.03
C VAL A 464 -10.46 -5.92 -38.73
N PHE A 465 -9.78 -6.86 -38.06
CA PHE A 465 -8.96 -6.56 -36.89
C PHE A 465 -7.75 -5.65 -37.21
N VAL A 466 -7.01 -5.95 -38.28
CA VAL A 466 -5.89 -5.12 -38.76
C VAL A 466 -6.37 -3.71 -39.13
N ASP A 467 -7.53 -3.58 -39.77
CA ASP A 467 -8.13 -2.32 -40.18
C ASP A 467 -8.56 -1.46 -38.96
N ILE A 468 -9.06 -2.08 -37.88
CA ILE A 468 -9.32 -1.40 -36.59
C ILE A 468 -8.01 -0.84 -36.00
N ILE A 469 -6.96 -1.66 -35.92
CA ILE A 469 -5.65 -1.23 -35.36
C ILE A 469 -5.03 -0.13 -36.22
N LEU A 470 -5.00 -0.28 -37.55
CA LEU A 470 -4.47 0.74 -38.47
C LEU A 470 -5.27 2.06 -38.43
N THR A 471 -6.58 1.99 -38.17
CA THR A 471 -7.41 3.18 -37.97
C THR A 471 -7.12 3.85 -36.63
N GLY A 472 -6.94 3.07 -35.56
CA GLY A 472 -6.48 3.57 -34.26
C GLY A 472 -5.11 4.26 -34.34
N MET A 473 -4.15 3.65 -35.05
CA MET A 473 -2.82 4.24 -35.27
C MET A 473 -2.90 5.60 -35.99
N LYS A 474 -3.76 5.73 -37.01
CA LYS A 474 -3.98 7.00 -37.72
C LYS A 474 -4.55 8.08 -36.80
N LYS A 475 -5.44 7.73 -35.87
CA LYS A 475 -5.97 8.68 -34.87
C LYS A 475 -4.86 9.15 -33.91
N VAL A 476 -4.02 8.25 -33.41
CA VAL A 476 -2.88 8.63 -32.54
C VAL A 476 -1.87 9.53 -33.25
N ALA A 477 -1.63 9.28 -34.55
CA ALA A 477 -0.66 10.02 -35.35
C ALA A 477 -1.10 11.44 -35.77
N ASP A 478 -2.37 11.82 -35.58
CA ASP A 478 -2.88 13.17 -35.81
C ASP A 478 -3.35 13.81 -34.47
N PRO A 479 -2.43 14.31 -33.64
CA PRO A 479 -2.76 15.00 -32.39
C PRO A 479 -3.36 16.40 -32.61
N SER A 480 -3.41 16.89 -33.86
CA SER A 480 -3.98 18.18 -34.24
C SER A 480 -5.51 18.18 -34.12
N ASN A 481 -6.15 17.04 -34.40
CA ASN A 481 -7.59 16.91 -34.26
C ASN A 481 -8.00 16.63 -32.80
N LYS A 482 -8.79 17.53 -32.21
CA LYS A 482 -9.35 17.38 -30.85
C LYS A 482 -10.24 16.14 -30.67
N GLU A 483 -10.74 15.56 -31.77
CA GLU A 483 -11.52 14.31 -31.75
C GLU A 483 -10.65 13.06 -31.48
N ASN A 484 -9.32 13.15 -31.60
CA ASN A 484 -8.39 12.04 -31.36
C ASN A 484 -7.96 11.93 -29.88
N SER A 485 -8.88 12.20 -28.95
CA SER A 485 -8.64 12.03 -27.51
C SER A 485 -8.45 10.55 -27.13
N ILE A 486 -7.77 10.27 -26.01
CA ILE A 486 -7.57 8.89 -25.53
C ILE A 486 -8.94 8.22 -25.28
N VAL A 487 -9.87 8.99 -24.72
CA VAL A 487 -11.27 8.60 -24.49
C VAL A 487 -11.97 8.24 -25.81
N LYS A 488 -11.84 9.07 -26.86
CA LYS A 488 -12.44 8.83 -28.19
C LYS A 488 -11.79 7.68 -28.95
N ILE A 489 -10.55 7.31 -28.63
CA ILE A 489 -9.91 6.08 -29.12
C ILE A 489 -10.51 4.86 -28.40
N MET A 490 -10.76 4.95 -27.08
CA MET A 490 -11.44 3.87 -26.33
C MET A 490 -12.90 3.69 -26.77
N GLU A 491 -13.69 4.76 -26.93
CA GLU A 491 -15.03 4.72 -27.52
C GLU A 491 -15.03 3.99 -28.88
N PHE A 492 -14.08 4.33 -29.75
CA PHE A 492 -13.93 3.69 -31.07
C PHE A 492 -13.59 2.20 -30.96
N ILE A 493 -12.76 1.78 -30.00
CA ILE A 493 -12.49 0.35 -29.76
C ILE A 493 -13.75 -0.36 -29.27
N ILE A 494 -14.46 0.21 -28.29
CA ILE A 494 -15.67 -0.36 -27.71
C ILE A 494 -16.76 -0.52 -28.79
N GLU A 495 -16.98 0.52 -29.60
CA GLU A 495 -17.97 0.53 -30.69
C GLU A 495 -17.62 -0.49 -31.78
N LYS A 496 -16.40 -0.44 -32.35
CA LYS A 496 -16.00 -1.30 -33.48
C LYS A 496 -15.67 -2.73 -33.12
N THR A 497 -15.55 -3.06 -31.83
CA THR A 497 -15.48 -4.45 -31.36
C THR A 497 -16.79 -4.95 -30.75
N SER A 498 -17.79 -4.08 -30.55
CA SER A 498 -19.04 -4.37 -29.84
C SER A 498 -18.78 -4.95 -28.44
N TYR A 499 -17.87 -4.30 -27.71
CA TYR A 499 -17.29 -4.84 -26.48
C TYR A 499 -18.30 -5.00 -25.33
N GLU A 500 -19.25 -4.08 -25.22
CA GLU A 500 -20.35 -4.09 -24.25
C GLU A 500 -21.19 -5.37 -24.39
N THR A 501 -21.74 -5.62 -25.58
CA THR A 501 -22.50 -6.85 -25.89
C THR A 501 -21.67 -8.13 -25.72
N TRP A 502 -20.35 -8.07 -25.96
CA TRP A 502 -19.48 -9.22 -25.73
C TRP A 502 -19.33 -9.55 -24.23
N LEU A 503 -19.28 -8.54 -23.36
CA LEU A 503 -19.28 -8.73 -21.90
C LEU A 503 -20.60 -9.36 -21.42
N GLU A 504 -21.73 -8.84 -21.90
CA GLU A 504 -23.07 -9.38 -21.58
C GLU A 504 -23.17 -10.87 -21.91
N GLU A 505 -22.87 -11.25 -23.16
CA GLU A 505 -22.93 -12.63 -23.65
C GLU A 505 -22.02 -13.60 -22.87
N HIS A 506 -20.86 -13.12 -22.39
CA HIS A 506 -19.84 -13.99 -21.80
C HIS A 506 -19.91 -14.08 -20.28
N ARG A 507 -20.68 -13.22 -19.58
CA ARG A 507 -20.67 -13.13 -18.10
C ARG A 507 -22.01 -12.91 -17.39
N GLY A 508 -23.11 -12.60 -18.11
CA GLY A 508 -24.45 -12.58 -17.52
C GLY A 508 -24.64 -11.54 -16.40
N ASP A 509 -25.24 -11.93 -15.27
CA ASP A 509 -25.69 -11.02 -14.20
C ASP A 509 -24.61 -10.10 -13.58
N ILE A 510 -23.33 -10.43 -13.74
CA ILE A 510 -22.20 -9.65 -13.20
C ILE A 510 -21.87 -8.43 -14.08
N THR A 511 -22.40 -8.35 -15.31
CA THR A 511 -21.93 -7.41 -16.36
C THR A 511 -21.94 -5.94 -15.93
N LYS A 512 -22.94 -5.49 -15.16
CA LYS A 512 -23.00 -4.08 -14.68
C LYS A 512 -21.74 -3.67 -13.91
N ALA A 513 -21.36 -4.45 -12.91
CA ALA A 513 -20.16 -4.20 -12.10
C ALA A 513 -18.83 -4.37 -12.87
N GLN A 514 -18.87 -4.81 -14.14
CA GLN A 514 -17.72 -4.77 -15.06
C GLN A 514 -17.81 -3.61 -16.04
N TRP A 515 -19.01 -3.17 -16.40
CA TRP A 515 -19.21 -1.93 -17.17
C TRP A 515 -18.85 -0.69 -16.34
N ASP A 516 -19.26 -0.65 -15.07
CA ASP A 516 -18.87 0.38 -14.09
C ASP A 516 -17.32 0.53 -14.04
N ASN A 517 -16.58 -0.59 -14.16
CA ASN A 517 -15.11 -0.61 -14.19
C ASN A 517 -14.53 -0.03 -15.50
N VAL A 518 -15.27 -0.12 -16.61
CA VAL A 518 -14.90 0.49 -17.90
C VAL A 518 -15.20 1.97 -17.86
N GLU A 519 -16.35 2.42 -17.32
CA GLU A 519 -16.67 3.84 -17.16
C GLU A 519 -15.68 4.56 -16.22
N GLU A 520 -15.23 3.91 -15.14
CA GLU A 520 -14.14 4.41 -14.29
C GLU A 520 -12.81 4.54 -15.07
N LEU A 521 -12.46 3.58 -15.95
CA LEU A 521 -11.27 3.69 -16.80
C LEU A 521 -11.37 4.87 -17.79
N MET A 522 -12.57 5.10 -18.35
CA MET A 522 -12.85 6.25 -19.23
C MET A 522 -12.70 7.58 -18.47
N THR A 523 -13.16 7.62 -17.21
CA THR A 523 -13.03 8.77 -16.32
C THR A 523 -11.56 9.06 -16.00
N GLN A 524 -10.79 8.06 -15.57
CA GLN A 524 -9.34 8.20 -15.32
C GLN A 524 -8.54 8.67 -16.54
N ALA A 525 -8.93 8.24 -17.75
CA ALA A 525 -8.31 8.71 -18.99
C ALA A 525 -8.70 10.15 -19.35
N THR A 526 -9.90 10.60 -18.95
CA THR A 526 -10.36 11.99 -19.09
C THR A 526 -9.55 12.90 -18.18
N ASP A 527 -9.48 12.59 -16.88
CA ASP A 527 -8.69 13.32 -15.88
C ASP A 527 -7.22 13.44 -16.31
N PHE A 528 -6.61 12.34 -16.76
CA PHE A 528 -5.23 12.33 -17.25
C PHE A 528 -5.03 13.24 -18.47
N GLN A 529 -6.01 13.28 -19.38
CA GLN A 529 -5.95 14.16 -20.55
C GLN A 529 -6.19 15.64 -20.18
N GLU A 530 -7.05 15.96 -19.20
CA GLU A 530 -7.20 17.32 -18.69
C GLU A 530 -5.91 17.84 -18.04
N VAL A 531 -5.24 17.02 -17.23
CA VAL A 531 -3.93 17.37 -16.63
C VAL A 531 -2.92 17.76 -17.72
N ILE A 532 -2.75 16.92 -18.75
CA ILE A 532 -1.86 17.23 -19.89
C ILE A 532 -2.31 18.49 -20.64
N SER A 533 -3.61 18.65 -20.88
CA SER A 533 -4.16 19.77 -21.66
C SER A 533 -4.00 21.12 -20.94
N ASN A 534 -4.01 21.11 -19.61
CA ASN A 534 -3.84 22.29 -18.75
C ASN A 534 -2.36 22.72 -18.57
N GLY A 535 -1.45 22.23 -19.42
CA GLY A 535 -0.04 22.64 -19.45
C GLY A 535 0.85 21.98 -18.38
N TYR A 536 0.38 20.93 -17.70
CA TYR A 536 1.25 20.13 -16.83
C TYR A 536 2.16 19.22 -17.67
N GLU A 537 3.31 19.75 -18.08
CA GLU A 537 4.38 18.97 -18.72
C GLU A 537 5.10 18.08 -17.68
N ASP A 538 4.40 17.08 -17.17
CA ASP A 538 4.85 16.14 -16.12
C ASP A 538 6.10 15.31 -16.56
N GLU A 539 6.49 15.39 -17.83
CA GLU A 539 7.69 14.78 -18.46
C GLU A 539 8.58 15.80 -19.20
N SER A 540 8.52 17.08 -18.81
CA SER A 540 9.52 18.09 -19.20
C SER A 540 10.84 17.84 -18.45
N LEU A 541 11.95 17.92 -19.19
CA LEU A 541 13.27 18.19 -18.62
C LEU A 541 13.72 19.55 -19.19
N PRO A 542 14.49 20.36 -18.44
CA PRO A 542 15.04 21.59 -19.00
C PRO A 542 15.99 21.26 -20.14
N GLN A 543 16.07 22.13 -21.16
CA GLN A 543 17.07 21.98 -22.21
C GLN A 543 18.47 22.18 -21.61
N ILE A 544 19.43 21.36 -22.05
CA ILE A 544 20.83 21.40 -21.62
C ILE A 544 21.68 21.71 -22.86
N ASP A 545 22.53 22.73 -22.77
CA ASP A 545 23.35 23.18 -23.90
C ASP A 545 24.20 22.05 -24.49
N GLY A 546 24.16 21.92 -25.81
CA GLY A 546 24.86 20.88 -26.56
C GLY A 546 24.20 19.49 -26.57
N LEU A 547 23.15 19.25 -25.78
CA LEU A 547 22.40 17.97 -25.80
C LEU A 547 21.08 18.10 -26.56
N LYS A 548 20.90 17.24 -27.58
CA LYS A 548 19.60 17.04 -28.22
C LYS A 548 18.72 16.17 -27.33
N GLN A 549 17.50 16.63 -27.07
CA GLN A 549 16.43 15.83 -26.47
C GLN A 549 15.47 15.38 -27.56
N GLU A 550 14.87 14.19 -27.40
CA GLU A 550 13.68 13.85 -28.18
C GLU A 550 12.42 14.53 -27.61
N ASP A 551 11.47 14.83 -28.49
CA ASP A 551 10.12 15.26 -28.07
C ASP A 551 9.45 14.15 -27.25
N ALA A 552 8.89 14.50 -26.11
CA ALA A 552 8.27 13.54 -25.19
C ALA A 552 7.20 12.70 -25.90
N SER A 553 7.27 11.39 -25.72
CA SER A 553 6.39 10.38 -26.33
C SER A 553 4.90 10.77 -26.32
N ASP A 554 4.14 10.35 -27.31
CA ASP A 554 2.75 10.76 -27.54
C ASP A 554 1.83 10.57 -26.31
N SER A 555 0.72 11.30 -26.24
CA SER A 555 -0.17 11.31 -25.06
C SER A 555 -0.61 9.89 -24.64
N LEU A 556 -0.91 9.02 -25.63
CA LEU A 556 -1.24 7.62 -25.38
C LEU A 556 -0.07 6.82 -24.78
N SER A 557 1.17 7.06 -25.23
CA SER A 557 2.37 6.44 -24.65
C SER A 557 2.58 6.87 -23.21
N ARG A 558 2.31 8.15 -22.87
CA ARG A 558 2.37 8.65 -21.48
C ARG A 558 1.30 7.98 -20.61
N PHE A 559 0.06 7.88 -21.10
CA PHE A 559 -1.03 7.21 -20.39
C PHE A 559 -0.70 5.73 -20.13
N LEU A 560 -0.32 4.97 -21.17
CA LEU A 560 0.00 3.54 -21.05
C LEU A 560 1.18 3.26 -20.12
N ALA A 561 2.22 4.09 -20.15
CA ALA A 561 3.34 3.97 -19.24
C ALA A 561 2.99 4.40 -17.80
N ASN A 562 2.14 5.42 -17.62
CA ASN A 562 1.59 5.76 -16.31
C ASN A 562 0.75 4.61 -15.74
N VAL A 563 -0.13 4.00 -16.54
CA VAL A 563 -0.92 2.81 -16.16
C VAL A 563 -0.05 1.60 -15.85
N ALA A 564 1.07 1.39 -16.55
CA ALA A 564 2.02 0.32 -16.24
C ALA A 564 2.80 0.57 -14.92
N LEU A 565 3.29 1.79 -14.72
CA LEU A 565 3.96 2.18 -13.47
C LEU A 565 3.00 2.20 -12.26
N ALA A 566 1.73 2.55 -12.51
CA ALA A 566 0.66 2.44 -11.53
C ALA A 566 0.37 0.97 -11.23
N SER A 567 0.14 0.11 -12.23
CA SER A 567 -0.27 -1.28 -12.00
C SER A 567 0.76 -2.11 -11.23
N GLU A 568 2.06 -1.78 -11.25
CA GLU A 568 3.09 -2.41 -10.41
C GLU A 568 3.06 -1.96 -8.93
N VAL A 569 2.47 -0.79 -8.63
CA VAL A 569 2.60 -0.07 -7.34
C VAL A 569 1.26 0.25 -6.64
N THR A 570 0.13 0.33 -7.35
CA THR A 570 -1.18 0.72 -6.80
C THR A 570 -1.73 -0.32 -5.82
N LYS A 571 -1.58 0.00 -4.53
CA LYS A 571 -2.43 -0.47 -3.45
C LYS A 571 -3.45 0.64 -3.18
N GLU A 572 -4.74 0.31 -3.32
CA GLU A 572 -5.90 1.15 -2.99
C GLU A 572 -5.99 2.53 -3.67
N GLU A 573 -6.77 2.63 -4.75
CA GLU A 573 -7.51 3.85 -5.07
C GLU A 573 -8.94 3.47 -5.50
N ASP A 574 -9.82 3.30 -4.51
CA ASP A 574 -11.28 3.34 -4.66
C ASP A 574 -11.76 4.38 -3.64
N LYS A 575 -12.05 5.61 -4.10
CA LYS A 575 -12.34 6.78 -3.24
C LYS A 575 -13.67 7.47 -3.56
N THR A 576 -14.63 6.68 -4.02
CA THR A 576 -16.02 7.09 -4.31
C THR A 576 -16.95 6.69 -3.17
N HIS A 577 -17.64 7.68 -2.60
CA HIS A 577 -18.75 7.62 -1.63
C HIS A 577 -19.01 6.27 -0.90
N SER A 578 -18.02 5.79 -0.15
CA SER A 578 -18.09 4.47 0.50
C SER A 578 -18.67 4.53 1.91
N THR A 579 -19.40 3.47 2.28
CA THR A 579 -19.78 3.22 3.68
C THR A 579 -18.54 3.03 4.58
N PRO A 580 -18.61 3.32 5.88
CA PRO A 580 -17.48 3.05 6.79
C PRO A 580 -17.07 1.57 6.76
N GLN A 581 -15.78 1.28 6.59
CA GLN A 581 -15.28 -0.07 6.32
C GLN A 581 -13.97 -0.41 7.03
N VAL A 582 -13.94 -1.59 7.67
CA VAL A 582 -12.75 -2.15 8.31
C VAL A 582 -11.67 -2.44 7.26
N THR A 583 -10.44 -2.01 7.52
CA THR A 583 -9.35 -2.09 6.54
C THR A 583 -8.48 -3.33 6.77
N ILE A 584 -8.67 -4.39 5.99
CA ILE A 584 -7.83 -5.60 6.07
C ILE A 584 -6.63 -5.44 5.14
N SER A 585 -5.41 -5.61 5.65
CA SER A 585 -4.18 -5.35 4.91
C SER A 585 -3.08 -6.36 5.24
N THR A 586 -2.07 -6.48 4.38
CA THR A 586 -0.81 -7.12 4.76
C THR A 586 0.12 -6.10 5.40
N ILE A 587 1.00 -6.52 6.31
CA ILE A 587 1.94 -5.58 6.97
C ILE A 587 2.81 -4.83 5.94
N HIS A 588 3.24 -5.53 4.88
CA HIS A 588 3.94 -4.97 3.71
C HIS A 588 3.10 -4.00 2.85
N ALA A 589 1.80 -3.91 3.06
CA ALA A 589 0.90 -2.94 2.42
C ALA A 589 0.49 -1.80 3.37
N ALA A 590 0.51 -2.05 4.68
CA ALA A 590 0.29 -1.05 5.71
C ALA A 590 1.47 -0.07 5.93
N LYS A 591 2.66 -0.32 5.36
CA LYS A 591 3.78 0.62 5.43
C LYS A 591 3.40 2.01 4.86
N GLY A 592 3.81 3.07 5.55
CA GLY A 592 3.41 4.45 5.28
C GLY A 592 2.10 4.86 5.98
N LEU A 593 1.11 3.98 5.99
CA LEU A 593 -0.21 4.20 6.58
C LEU A 593 -0.20 4.22 8.13
N GLU A 594 -1.35 4.55 8.73
CA GLU A 594 -1.59 4.66 10.18
C GLU A 594 -3.10 4.65 10.49
N TRP A 595 -3.51 4.04 11.61
CA TRP A 595 -4.93 3.95 12.04
C TRP A 595 -5.07 4.12 13.56
N PRO A 596 -6.20 4.65 14.06
CA PRO A 596 -6.51 4.67 15.49
C PRO A 596 -6.38 3.31 16.18
N ILE A 597 -6.99 2.28 15.60
CA ILE A 597 -7.09 0.93 16.15
C ILE A 597 -6.45 -0.08 15.18
N VAL A 598 -5.53 -0.91 15.67
CA VAL A 598 -4.84 -1.93 14.86
C VAL A 598 -4.91 -3.29 15.52
N PHE A 599 -5.33 -4.29 14.75
CA PHE A 599 -5.24 -5.72 15.09
C PHE A 599 -4.09 -6.38 14.33
N ILE A 600 -3.29 -7.22 14.99
CA ILE A 600 -2.25 -8.06 14.38
C ILE A 600 -2.52 -9.53 14.77
N PRO A 601 -3.35 -10.26 14.00
CA PRO A 601 -3.61 -11.67 14.24
C PRO A 601 -2.48 -12.57 13.75
N GLY A 602 -2.46 -13.81 14.23
CA GLY A 602 -1.46 -14.79 13.85
C GLY A 602 -0.04 -14.46 14.36
N ALA A 603 0.08 -13.90 15.56
CA ALA A 603 1.35 -13.57 16.22
C ALA A 603 2.05 -14.83 16.81
N TYR A 604 2.30 -15.83 15.96
CA TYR A 604 2.90 -17.12 16.30
C TYR A 604 4.07 -17.50 15.39
N GLN A 605 5.00 -18.31 15.90
CA GLN A 605 6.17 -18.83 15.19
C GLN A 605 5.73 -19.61 13.92
N GLY A 606 6.27 -19.22 12.76
CA GLY A 606 5.87 -19.75 11.45
C GLY A 606 4.94 -18.79 10.69
N SER A 607 4.22 -17.92 11.40
CA SER A 607 3.58 -16.71 10.85
C SER A 607 4.47 -15.49 11.08
N ILE A 608 4.70 -15.09 12.34
CA ILE A 608 5.63 -14.01 12.70
C ILE A 608 6.60 -14.54 13.78
N PRO A 609 7.87 -14.81 13.46
CA PRO A 609 8.49 -14.78 12.13
C PRO A 609 7.95 -15.87 11.20
N HIS A 610 7.92 -15.57 9.91
CA HIS A 610 7.46 -16.49 8.87
C HIS A 610 8.39 -17.69 8.68
N SER A 611 7.83 -18.88 8.45
CA SER A 611 8.58 -20.15 8.33
C SER A 611 9.60 -20.23 7.18
N ARG A 612 9.58 -19.26 6.26
CA ARG A 612 10.52 -19.12 5.13
C ARG A 612 11.36 -17.84 5.17
N ALA A 613 11.47 -17.18 6.33
CA ALA A 613 12.33 -16.01 6.47
C ALA A 613 13.81 -16.42 6.57
N GLU A 614 14.66 -15.88 5.70
CA GLU A 614 16.13 -16.03 5.79
C GLU A 614 16.73 -15.07 6.81
N ASP A 615 16.12 -13.89 6.98
CA ASP A 615 16.47 -12.85 7.95
C ASP A 615 15.38 -12.77 9.04
N THR A 616 15.69 -13.23 10.25
CA THR A 616 14.76 -13.16 11.39
C THR A 616 14.56 -11.74 11.91
N ASP A 617 15.54 -10.86 11.72
CA ASP A 617 15.45 -9.46 12.17
C ASP A 617 14.68 -8.60 11.15
N GLU A 618 14.50 -9.06 9.89
CA GLU A 618 13.50 -8.48 8.98
C GLU A 618 12.08 -8.78 9.44
N GLU A 619 11.78 -9.99 9.90
CA GLU A 619 10.47 -10.30 10.49
C GLU A 619 10.22 -9.52 11.80
N ARG A 620 11.28 -9.20 12.55
CA ARG A 620 11.23 -8.29 13.72
C ARG A 620 10.93 -6.85 13.29
N ARG A 621 11.63 -6.32 12.28
CA ARG A 621 11.34 -5.02 11.64
C ARG A 621 9.92 -4.97 11.09
N LEU A 622 9.42 -6.07 10.53
CA LEU A 622 8.05 -6.20 10.05
C LEU A 622 7.03 -6.09 11.19
N LEU A 623 7.24 -6.78 12.31
CA LEU A 623 6.41 -6.65 13.51
C LEU A 623 6.47 -5.21 14.08
N TYR A 624 7.65 -4.61 14.17
CA TYR A 624 7.83 -3.21 14.59
C TYR A 624 7.09 -2.23 13.68
N VAL A 625 7.14 -2.42 12.35
CA VAL A 625 6.34 -1.64 11.39
C VAL A 625 4.84 -1.80 11.69
N ALA A 626 4.35 -3.03 11.89
CA ALA A 626 2.94 -3.30 12.17
C ALA A 626 2.46 -2.60 13.46
N MET A 627 3.19 -2.78 14.58
CA MET A 627 2.88 -2.15 15.87
C MET A 627 2.83 -0.62 15.75
N THR A 628 3.78 -0.03 15.01
CA THR A 628 3.89 1.43 14.82
C THR A 628 2.96 1.99 13.72
N ARG A 629 1.98 1.21 13.25
CA ARG A 629 0.82 1.73 12.51
C ARG A 629 -0.29 2.22 13.45
N ALA A 630 -0.34 1.70 14.67
CA ALA A 630 -1.36 2.03 15.67
C ALA A 630 -1.14 3.42 16.27
N LYS A 631 -2.22 4.19 16.44
CA LYS A 631 -2.19 5.46 17.18
C LYS A 631 -2.55 5.26 18.66
N ALA A 632 -3.71 4.64 18.92
CA ALA A 632 -4.32 4.65 20.25
C ALA A 632 -4.48 3.26 20.88
N LEU A 633 -5.04 2.28 20.14
CA LEU A 633 -5.12 0.87 20.58
C LEU A 633 -4.35 -0.06 19.63
N LEU A 634 -3.68 -1.05 20.22
CA LEU A 634 -2.96 -2.12 19.52
C LEU A 634 -3.32 -3.48 20.14
N ASN A 635 -3.99 -4.31 19.36
CA ASN A 635 -4.44 -5.64 19.75
C ASN A 635 -3.67 -6.68 18.93
N MET A 636 -3.03 -7.65 19.59
CA MET A 636 -2.31 -8.76 18.95
C MET A 636 -2.90 -10.08 19.42
N SER A 637 -2.97 -11.09 18.56
CA SER A 637 -3.57 -12.38 18.92
C SER A 637 -2.77 -13.59 18.41
N CYS A 638 -2.89 -14.70 19.15
CA CYS A 638 -2.17 -15.94 18.94
C CYS A 638 -3.12 -17.14 19.19
N PRO A 639 -3.61 -17.82 18.14
CA PRO A 639 -4.45 -19.00 18.29
C PRO A 639 -3.60 -20.24 18.63
N LEU A 640 -4.04 -21.10 19.54
CA LEU A 640 -3.34 -22.36 19.86
C LEU A 640 -3.29 -23.31 18.66
N LYS A 641 -4.34 -23.32 17.83
CA LYS A 641 -4.40 -24.07 16.57
C LYS A 641 -4.54 -23.11 15.39
N ASN A 642 -3.65 -23.22 14.39
CA ASN A 642 -3.72 -22.41 13.18
C ASN A 642 -4.87 -22.83 12.25
N SER A 643 -4.99 -22.20 11.08
CA SER A 643 -6.00 -22.53 10.06
C SER A 643 -5.91 -23.94 9.46
N LEU A 644 -4.81 -24.66 9.72
CA LEU A 644 -4.57 -26.06 9.32
C LEU A 644 -4.71 -27.04 10.51
N GLN A 645 -5.19 -26.56 11.66
CA GLN A 645 -5.30 -27.28 12.94
C GLN A 645 -3.95 -27.71 13.57
N GLU A 646 -2.84 -27.17 13.10
CA GLU A 646 -1.51 -27.40 13.69
C GLU A 646 -1.34 -26.57 14.97
N LEU A 647 -0.70 -27.15 15.99
CA LEU A 647 -0.39 -26.45 17.24
C LEU A 647 0.65 -25.35 16.99
N THR A 648 0.37 -24.15 17.49
CA THR A 648 1.27 -22.98 17.35
C THR A 648 2.10 -22.74 18.61
N THR A 649 3.11 -21.89 18.49
CA THR A 649 3.86 -21.34 19.62
C THR A 649 3.90 -19.82 19.47
N THR A 650 3.63 -19.06 20.53
CA THR A 650 3.62 -17.59 20.51
C THR A 650 4.92 -17.01 19.94
N CYS A 651 4.81 -15.89 19.23
CA CYS A 651 5.94 -15.20 18.60
C CYS A 651 7.13 -15.05 19.57
N PRO A 652 8.37 -15.44 19.18
CA PRO A 652 9.54 -15.32 20.05
C PRO A 652 9.85 -13.86 20.42
N PHE A 653 9.64 -12.91 19.49
CA PHE A 653 9.84 -11.48 19.71
C PHE A 653 8.94 -10.92 20.82
N LEU A 654 7.73 -11.49 20.96
CA LEU A 654 6.75 -11.14 22.00
C LEU A 654 6.94 -11.93 23.31
N SER A 655 7.77 -12.97 23.29
CA SER A 655 7.98 -13.88 24.44
C SER A 655 9.15 -13.46 25.35
N ALA A 656 9.85 -12.38 25.01
CA ALA A 656 10.98 -11.85 25.77
C ALA A 656 10.59 -11.41 27.19
N ARG A 657 11.45 -11.70 28.19
CA ARG A 657 11.14 -11.51 29.62
C ARG A 657 10.73 -10.07 29.98
N GLY A 658 11.39 -9.06 29.41
CA GLY A 658 11.08 -7.64 29.65
C GLY A 658 9.78 -7.15 29.03
N LEU A 659 9.27 -7.82 27.98
CA LEU A 659 8.07 -7.38 27.27
C LEU A 659 6.78 -7.71 28.04
N ARG A 660 6.81 -8.70 28.95
CA ARG A 660 5.65 -9.09 29.77
C ARG A 660 5.12 -7.97 30.68
N ALA A 661 5.95 -7.00 31.06
CA ALA A 661 5.52 -5.82 31.84
C ALA A 661 4.81 -4.74 30.98
N HIS A 662 4.91 -4.87 29.65
CA HIS A 662 4.44 -3.90 28.66
C HIS A 662 3.19 -4.40 27.88
N LEU A 663 2.73 -5.63 28.14
CA LEU A 663 1.59 -6.27 27.48
C LEU A 663 0.52 -6.65 28.52
N ASP A 664 -0.74 -6.44 28.18
CA ASP A 664 -1.88 -7.02 28.92
C ASP A 664 -2.48 -8.21 28.14
N TYR A 665 -3.08 -9.18 28.84
CA TYR A 665 -3.61 -10.43 28.25
C TYR A 665 -5.14 -10.43 28.02
N LYS A 666 -5.77 -9.26 28.17
CA LYS A 666 -7.21 -8.99 28.07
C LYS A 666 -7.42 -7.65 27.36
N GLY A 667 -8.50 -7.50 26.59
CA GLY A 667 -8.96 -6.22 26.06
C GLY A 667 -9.13 -5.15 27.16
N PRO A 668 -8.83 -3.87 26.88
CA PRO A 668 -8.82 -2.81 27.89
C PRO A 668 -10.23 -2.49 28.42
N SER A 669 -10.29 -2.08 29.69
CA SER A 669 -11.51 -1.54 30.32
C SER A 669 -11.79 -0.13 29.79
N LEU A 670 -12.79 0.00 28.92
CA LEU A 670 -13.11 1.24 28.19
C LEU A 670 -13.97 2.20 29.02
N ARG A 671 -13.50 2.52 30.22
CA ARG A 671 -14.11 3.51 31.13
C ARG A 671 -13.91 4.93 30.60
N SER A 672 -14.66 5.90 31.11
CA SER A 672 -14.61 7.30 30.66
C SER A 672 -13.19 7.89 30.62
N ASN A 673 -12.34 7.59 31.60
CA ASN A 673 -10.93 8.02 31.61
C ASN A 673 -10.14 7.42 30.42
N THR A 674 -10.39 6.15 30.07
CA THR A 674 -9.78 5.48 28.92
C THR A 674 -10.25 6.13 27.62
N VAL A 675 -11.57 6.37 27.47
CA VAL A 675 -12.15 7.05 26.30
C VAL A 675 -11.62 8.49 26.18
N GLN A 676 -11.41 9.19 27.29
CA GLN A 676 -10.79 10.51 27.32
C GLN A 676 -9.32 10.47 26.85
N CYS A 677 -8.56 9.45 27.26
CA CYS A 677 -7.21 9.22 26.74
C CYS A 677 -7.20 8.95 25.23
N LEU A 678 -8.14 8.14 24.72
CA LEU A 678 -8.30 7.89 23.28
C LEU A 678 -8.60 9.20 22.53
N ALA A 679 -9.57 9.99 23.00
CA ALA A 679 -9.92 11.28 22.39
C ALA A 679 -8.73 12.26 22.36
N GLN A 680 -7.93 12.32 23.43
CA GLN A 680 -6.70 13.12 23.50
C GLN A 680 -5.63 12.67 22.49
N ILE A 681 -5.33 11.37 22.42
CA ILE A 681 -4.34 10.81 21.48
C ILE A 681 -4.78 11.05 20.02
N LEU A 682 -6.06 10.85 19.74
CA LEU A 682 -6.64 11.01 18.40
C LEU A 682 -6.94 12.47 18.03
N ARG A 683 -6.83 13.41 18.98
CA ARG A 683 -7.19 14.83 18.85
C ARG A 683 -8.62 15.05 18.34
N ARG A 684 -9.55 14.23 18.85
CA ARG A 684 -10.99 14.26 18.55
C ARG A 684 -11.79 14.84 19.74
N PRO A 685 -13.00 15.38 19.52
CA PRO A 685 -13.88 15.75 20.63
C PRO A 685 -14.20 14.53 21.50
N PHE A 686 -14.41 14.75 22.80
CA PHE A 686 -14.89 13.69 23.68
C PHE A 686 -16.38 13.43 23.42
N PRO A 687 -16.82 12.18 23.20
CA PRO A 687 -18.21 11.83 22.91
C PRO A 687 -19.15 12.17 24.08
N THR A 688 -20.44 12.42 23.80
CA THR A 688 -21.42 12.69 24.85
C THR A 688 -21.71 11.43 25.67
N ARG A 689 -22.17 11.61 26.92
CA ARG A 689 -22.58 10.47 27.75
C ARG A 689 -23.79 9.72 27.17
N GLU A 690 -24.66 10.44 26.47
CA GLU A 690 -25.81 9.87 25.73
C GLU A 690 -25.33 8.98 24.59
N SER A 691 -24.44 9.48 23.71
CA SER A 691 -23.84 8.72 22.60
C SER A 691 -23.18 7.41 23.08
N ILE A 692 -22.41 7.45 24.18
CA ILE A 692 -21.82 6.24 24.78
C ILE A 692 -22.93 5.31 25.33
N ALA A 693 -23.94 5.84 26.02
CA ALA A 693 -25.00 5.03 26.62
C ALA A 693 -25.86 4.32 25.56
N GLU A 694 -26.24 5.03 24.49
CA GLU A 694 -26.96 4.47 23.35
C GLU A 694 -26.12 3.41 22.62
N SER A 695 -24.86 3.72 22.31
CA SER A 695 -23.96 2.81 21.59
C SER A 695 -23.59 1.56 22.39
N SER A 696 -23.51 1.66 23.72
CA SER A 696 -23.20 0.52 24.61
C SER A 696 -24.43 -0.29 25.01
N ALA A 697 -25.65 0.23 24.87
CA ALA A 697 -26.89 -0.51 25.13
C ALA A 697 -27.09 -1.71 24.16
N CYS A 698 -26.43 -1.70 23.00
CA CYS A 698 -26.42 -2.81 22.05
C CYS A 698 -25.35 -3.89 22.34
N LEU A 699 -24.53 -3.76 23.39
CA LEU A 699 -23.48 -4.72 23.73
C LEU A 699 -23.94 -5.75 24.77
N GLU A 700 -23.79 -7.04 24.47
CA GLU A 700 -24.00 -8.12 25.45
C GLU A 700 -22.97 -8.09 26.59
N GLN A 701 -21.73 -7.63 26.32
CA GLN A 701 -20.65 -7.49 27.30
C GLN A 701 -19.81 -6.23 27.03
N THR A 702 -19.51 -5.46 28.08
CA THR A 702 -18.68 -4.24 28.02
C THR A 702 -17.18 -4.50 28.27
N GLU A 703 -16.86 -5.69 28.78
CA GLU A 703 -15.53 -6.16 29.16
C GLU A 703 -15.17 -7.44 28.38
N ASP A 704 -13.89 -7.63 28.02
CA ASP A 704 -13.41 -8.83 27.33
C ASP A 704 -13.29 -10.04 28.30
N THR A 705 -14.44 -10.52 28.77
CA THR A 705 -14.58 -11.64 29.72
C THR A 705 -15.03 -12.95 29.09
N TYR A 706 -15.51 -12.93 27.85
CA TYR A 706 -16.03 -14.13 27.17
C TYR A 706 -14.98 -15.22 26.91
N TYR A 707 -13.74 -14.83 26.58
CA TYR A 707 -12.65 -15.78 26.32
C TYR A 707 -11.72 -15.92 27.54
N PRO A 708 -11.32 -17.14 27.92
CA PRO A 708 -10.35 -17.35 29.02
C PRO A 708 -8.99 -16.73 28.70
N LEU A 709 -8.20 -16.41 29.73
CA LEU A 709 -6.85 -15.83 29.58
C LEU A 709 -5.84 -16.86 29.03
N GLU A 710 -5.95 -18.10 29.52
CA GLU A 710 -5.26 -19.27 28.99
C GLU A 710 -6.34 -20.17 28.39
N PRO A 711 -6.46 -20.26 27.05
CA PRO A 711 -7.41 -21.18 26.41
C PRO A 711 -6.99 -22.63 26.65
N GLU A 712 -7.94 -23.47 27.03
CA GLU A 712 -7.77 -24.91 27.09
C GLU A 712 -7.80 -25.53 25.68
N ASN A 713 -7.37 -26.78 25.55
CA ASN A 713 -7.57 -27.53 24.30
C ASN A 713 -9.02 -28.04 24.26
N ASP A 714 -9.75 -27.76 23.17
CA ASP A 714 -11.21 -28.06 22.99
C ASP A 714 -11.62 -29.55 23.07
N LYS A 715 -10.73 -30.47 23.50
CA LYS A 715 -10.98 -31.90 23.64
C LYS A 715 -12.16 -32.22 24.57
N GLU A 716 -12.43 -31.37 25.57
CA GLU A 716 -13.54 -31.61 26.49
C GLU A 716 -14.92 -31.30 25.89
N ASP A 717 -15.03 -30.36 24.95
CA ASP A 717 -16.33 -30.02 24.36
C ASP A 717 -16.75 -31.01 23.25
N GLU A 718 -15.81 -31.59 22.50
CA GLU A 718 -16.10 -32.77 21.67
C GLU A 718 -16.46 -34.01 22.52
N SER A 719 -15.95 -34.09 23.75
CA SER A 719 -16.26 -35.18 24.68
C SER A 719 -17.70 -35.08 25.24
N LYS A 720 -18.20 -33.88 25.50
CA LYS A 720 -19.56 -33.63 26.04
C LYS A 720 -20.69 -34.08 25.10
N TRP A 721 -20.44 -34.12 23.79
CA TRP A 721 -21.41 -34.62 22.79
C TRP A 721 -21.26 -36.11 22.45
N ASN A 722 -20.22 -36.79 22.93
CA ASN A 722 -19.98 -38.22 22.70
C ASN A 722 -20.56 -39.15 23.78
N VAL A 723 -21.53 -38.69 24.57
CA VAL A 723 -22.37 -39.56 25.44
C VAL A 723 -23.41 -40.27 24.57
N GLY A 724 -22.93 -41.09 23.63
CA GLY A 724 -23.72 -41.54 22.47
C GLY A 724 -23.30 -42.87 21.84
N ASN A 725 -22.39 -43.66 22.43
CA ASN A 725 -22.23 -45.06 22.04
C ASN A 725 -21.61 -45.96 23.14
N GLY A 726 -21.85 -47.26 23.00
CA GLY A 726 -21.70 -48.27 24.05
C GLY A 726 -20.35 -48.34 24.79
N ASN A 727 -20.44 -48.47 26.12
CA ASN A 727 -19.34 -48.87 26.99
C ASN A 727 -19.04 -50.38 26.83
N PRO A 728 -17.83 -50.80 26.38
CA PRO A 728 -17.50 -52.20 26.14
C PRO A 728 -16.72 -52.86 27.31
N ASN A 729 -16.75 -52.32 28.53
CA ASN A 729 -16.22 -52.99 29.72
C ASN A 729 -17.10 -52.74 30.95
N PHE A 730 -17.96 -53.71 31.26
CA PHE A 730 -18.74 -53.74 32.51
C PHE A 730 -18.62 -55.13 33.17
N THR A 731 -17.54 -55.34 33.91
CA THR A 731 -17.37 -56.54 34.73
C THR A 731 -18.39 -56.58 35.87
N MET A 732 -19.03 -57.72 36.06
CA MET A 732 -20.00 -57.98 37.14
C MET A 732 -19.46 -57.60 38.53
N GLY A 733 -20.31 -56.96 39.34
CA GLY A 733 -20.19 -57.04 40.81
C GLY A 733 -19.77 -55.79 41.57
N GLN A 734 -20.63 -54.75 41.59
CA GLN A 734 -20.84 -53.95 42.80
C GLN A 734 -22.22 -53.27 42.78
N ARG A 735 -22.85 -53.15 43.95
CA ARG A 735 -24.21 -52.59 44.11
C ARG A 735 -24.15 -51.05 44.21
N PRO A 736 -24.97 -50.28 43.48
CA PRO A 736 -25.03 -48.83 43.65
C PRO A 736 -25.63 -48.47 45.02
N ALA A 737 -24.92 -47.66 45.80
CA ALA A 737 -25.39 -47.18 47.09
C ALA A 737 -26.45 -46.07 46.93
N LYS A 738 -27.42 -46.04 47.86
CA LYS A 738 -28.52 -45.06 47.86
C LYS A 738 -27.98 -43.62 48.01
N ARG A 739 -28.34 -42.71 47.10
CA ARG A 739 -28.18 -41.26 47.34
C ARG A 739 -29.05 -40.85 48.53
N ARG A 740 -28.46 -40.18 49.52
CA ARG A 740 -29.19 -39.50 50.59
C ARG A 740 -29.89 -38.25 50.02
N ARG A 741 -31.04 -37.89 50.58
CA ARG A 741 -31.52 -36.49 50.54
C ARG A 741 -30.62 -35.64 51.43
N ALA A 742 -30.55 -34.35 51.13
CA ALA A 742 -30.21 -33.31 52.09
C ALA A 742 -31.45 -32.41 52.18
N ASP A 743 -31.83 -32.04 53.39
CA ASP A 743 -33.13 -31.42 53.67
C ASP A 743 -33.08 -29.87 53.62
N ILE A 744 -34.25 -29.24 53.58
CA ILE A 744 -34.41 -27.78 53.51
C ILE A 744 -34.97 -27.27 54.84
N ALA A 745 -34.24 -26.39 55.50
CA ALA A 745 -34.65 -25.55 56.63
C ALA A 745 -33.58 -24.47 56.89
N ASP A 746 -33.88 -23.24 57.32
CA ASP A 746 -35.10 -22.41 57.19
C ASP A 746 -34.70 -20.93 57.47
N GLN A 747 -35.63 -19.97 57.30
CA GLN A 747 -35.66 -18.53 57.71
C GLN A 747 -35.83 -17.47 56.59
N THR A 748 -37.10 -17.28 56.21
CA THR A 748 -37.86 -16.00 56.29
C THR A 748 -37.21 -14.66 55.87
N GLY A 749 -37.82 -13.95 54.90
CA GLY A 749 -37.42 -12.56 54.54
C GLY A 749 -38.26 -11.80 53.49
N ASN A 750 -39.58 -11.64 53.70
CA ASN A 750 -40.48 -10.65 53.06
C ASN A 750 -40.51 -10.50 51.51
N ILE A 751 -41.31 -11.37 50.88
CA ILE A 751 -42.40 -11.06 49.92
C ILE A 751 -42.46 -9.62 49.32
N SER A 752 -42.40 -9.54 47.98
CA SER A 752 -43.43 -8.87 47.17
C SER A 752 -43.58 -9.59 45.82
N SER A 753 -44.76 -9.56 45.20
CA SER A 753 -45.20 -10.59 44.24
C SER A 753 -45.46 -10.09 42.81
N VAL A 754 -45.02 -10.85 41.81
CA VAL A 754 -45.60 -10.88 40.46
C VAL A 754 -45.88 -12.33 40.08
N VAL A 755 -47.07 -12.61 39.56
CA VAL A 755 -47.54 -13.98 39.24
C VAL A 755 -47.11 -14.37 37.83
N TYR A 756 -46.35 -15.45 37.70
CA TYR A 756 -46.15 -16.15 36.44
C TYR A 756 -47.21 -17.26 36.28
N ASN A 757 -48.22 -17.01 35.46
CA ASN A 757 -49.09 -18.08 34.95
C ASN A 757 -48.33 -18.86 33.87
N ASN A 758 -48.12 -20.16 34.10
CA ASN A 758 -47.37 -21.03 33.21
C ASN A 758 -48.27 -22.18 32.72
N THR A 759 -48.81 -22.06 31.51
CA THR A 759 -49.64 -23.09 30.86
C THR A 759 -48.87 -23.78 29.73
N PRO A 760 -48.80 -25.12 29.70
CA PRO A 760 -47.98 -25.84 28.72
C PRO A 760 -48.72 -26.04 27.39
N THR A 761 -48.40 -25.26 26.36
CA THR A 761 -48.86 -25.50 24.97
C THR A 761 -47.99 -26.54 24.28
N THR A 762 -48.62 -27.52 23.62
CA THR A 762 -47.97 -28.69 23.03
C THR A 762 -47.42 -28.45 21.61
N ILE A 763 -46.49 -29.32 21.19
CA ILE A 763 -45.55 -29.07 20.08
C ILE A 763 -46.22 -28.90 18.70
N MET A 764 -47.48 -29.32 18.51
CA MET A 764 -48.16 -29.23 17.22
C MET A 764 -48.61 -27.82 16.83
N GLU A 765 -48.78 -26.89 17.79
CA GLU A 765 -49.22 -25.52 17.49
C GLU A 765 -48.08 -24.61 16.97
N ARG A 766 -46.82 -25.09 17.03
CA ARG A 766 -45.64 -24.38 16.51
C ARG A 766 -45.37 -24.59 15.01
N ALA A 767 -46.18 -25.40 14.34
CA ALA A 767 -45.93 -25.91 12.98
C ALA A 767 -46.46 -25.03 11.83
N SER A 768 -47.04 -23.85 12.11
CA SER A 768 -47.66 -22.96 11.10
C SER A 768 -46.82 -21.73 10.70
N LYS A 769 -45.58 -21.62 11.20
CA LYS A 769 -44.63 -20.54 10.85
C LYS A 769 -43.21 -21.04 10.56
N PHE A 770 -43.07 -22.13 9.80
CA PHE A 770 -41.74 -22.66 9.42
C PHE A 770 -41.63 -23.22 7.99
N THR A 771 -41.93 -22.37 7.01
CA THR A 771 -41.51 -22.44 5.60
C THR A 771 -41.53 -21.01 5.04
N LEU A 772 -40.59 -20.52 4.22
CA LEU A 772 -39.36 -21.11 3.69
C LEU A 772 -38.26 -20.04 3.51
N SER A 773 -37.01 -20.45 3.74
CA SER A 773 -35.75 -20.04 3.08
C SER A 773 -35.53 -18.62 2.51
N GLY A 774 -34.32 -18.10 2.74
CA GLY A 774 -33.64 -17.29 1.72
C GLY A 774 -33.32 -18.13 0.49
N GLY A 775 -33.82 -17.73 -0.68
CA GLY A 775 -33.67 -18.43 -1.97
C GLY A 775 -34.31 -17.59 -3.08
N PHE A 776 -33.88 -17.77 -4.33
CA PHE A 776 -34.24 -16.91 -5.47
C PHE A 776 -35.74 -16.62 -5.62
N VAL A 777 -36.09 -15.34 -5.78
CA VAL A 777 -37.44 -14.87 -6.11
C VAL A 777 -37.39 -14.01 -7.38
N SER A 778 -38.21 -14.34 -8.38
CA SER A 778 -38.28 -13.58 -9.63
C SER A 778 -39.09 -12.28 -9.47
N ALA A 779 -38.66 -11.24 -10.17
CA ALA A 779 -39.19 -9.87 -10.06
C ALA A 779 -40.71 -9.72 -10.31
N GLY A 780 -41.34 -10.68 -10.99
CA GLY A 780 -42.79 -10.66 -11.23
C GLY A 780 -43.66 -10.74 -9.97
N SER A 781 -43.18 -11.39 -8.90
CA SER A 781 -43.97 -11.60 -7.67
C SER A 781 -44.03 -10.38 -6.74
N HIS A 782 -43.05 -9.49 -6.79
CA HIS A 782 -42.95 -8.32 -5.91
C HIS A 782 -44.05 -7.27 -6.21
N LEU A 783 -44.59 -7.24 -7.44
CA LEU A 783 -45.63 -6.28 -7.81
C LEU A 783 -46.99 -6.58 -7.16
N GLN A 784 -47.28 -7.85 -6.85
CA GLN A 784 -48.58 -8.26 -6.35
C GLN A 784 -48.75 -7.98 -4.84
N VAL A 785 -47.68 -8.20 -4.05
CA VAL A 785 -47.67 -7.95 -2.60
C VAL A 785 -47.88 -6.47 -2.25
N LEU A 786 -47.39 -5.55 -3.10
CA LEU A 786 -47.57 -4.11 -2.93
C LEU A 786 -49.02 -3.63 -3.14
N GLY A 787 -49.88 -4.45 -3.77
CA GLY A 787 -51.28 -4.12 -3.98
C GLY A 787 -52.21 -4.34 -2.78
N GLU A 788 -51.82 -5.21 -1.83
CA GLU A 788 -52.69 -5.62 -0.73
C GLU A 788 -52.47 -4.82 0.56
N GLN A 789 -51.26 -4.30 0.78
CA GLN A 789 -50.89 -3.56 2.01
C GLN A 789 -51.54 -2.16 2.11
N SER A 790 -52.01 -1.57 1.02
CA SER A 790 -52.64 -0.23 1.04
C SER A 790 -54.07 -0.18 1.59
N SER A 791 -54.59 -1.30 2.10
CA SER A 791 -55.99 -1.46 2.51
C SER A 791 -56.26 -1.27 4.01
N ASN A 792 -55.23 -1.39 4.87
CA ASN A 792 -55.43 -1.52 6.32
C ASN A 792 -54.46 -0.67 7.16
N GLN A 793 -54.74 0.63 7.29
CA GLN A 793 -54.67 1.37 8.58
C GLN A 793 -55.08 2.85 8.43
N THR A 794 -56.30 3.19 8.87
CA THR A 794 -56.77 4.58 9.07
C THR A 794 -57.60 4.69 10.34
N ARG A 795 -56.98 5.07 11.47
CA ARG A 795 -57.60 5.66 12.68
C ARG A 795 -56.52 6.00 13.74
N GLY A 796 -56.58 7.19 14.34
CA GLY A 796 -55.67 7.65 15.40
C GLY A 796 -55.35 9.15 15.31
N GLU A 797 -56.01 9.97 16.11
CA GLU A 797 -55.94 11.46 16.09
C GLU A 797 -54.58 11.98 16.64
N ILE A 798 -53.94 13.07 16.19
CA ILE A 798 -54.31 14.42 15.68
C ILE A 798 -54.39 15.52 16.77
N LYS A 799 -53.34 16.35 16.85
CA LYS A 799 -53.24 17.82 17.09
C LYS A 799 -51.76 18.17 17.37
N SER A 800 -51.18 19.29 16.94
CA SER A 800 -51.66 20.52 16.26
C SER A 800 -50.62 20.97 15.20
N ALA A 801 -51.01 21.34 13.97
CA ALA A 801 -51.16 22.72 13.44
C ALA A 801 -49.88 23.60 13.50
N SER A 802 -49.45 24.35 12.47
CA SER A 802 -49.97 24.70 11.11
C SER A 802 -48.90 25.61 10.42
N THR A 803 -48.71 25.83 9.11
CA THR A 803 -49.41 25.52 7.81
C THR A 803 -48.36 25.75 6.64
N ILE A 804 -48.61 25.81 5.31
CA ILE A 804 -49.82 26.03 4.49
C ILE A 804 -49.90 25.16 3.21
N GLU A 805 -50.28 25.70 2.04
CA GLU A 805 -50.97 25.00 0.93
C GLU A 805 -50.37 25.17 -0.49
N LYS A 806 -50.45 24.09 -1.29
CA LYS A 806 -50.97 23.95 -2.70
C LYS A 806 -50.29 24.73 -3.89
N ALA A 807 -50.44 24.36 -5.18
CA ALA A 807 -51.29 23.34 -5.84
C ALA A 807 -50.69 22.67 -7.11
N LYS A 808 -51.07 21.41 -7.32
CA LYS A 808 -51.42 20.65 -8.56
C LYS A 808 -51.13 21.23 -9.99
N GLY A 809 -50.69 20.35 -10.90
CA GLY A 809 -50.78 20.54 -12.37
C GLY A 809 -50.44 19.28 -13.19
N SER A 810 -51.44 18.59 -13.76
CA SER A 810 -51.32 17.24 -14.36
C SER A 810 -50.94 17.20 -15.86
N LYS A 811 -50.30 16.09 -16.28
CA LYS A 811 -49.95 15.73 -17.68
C LYS A 811 -51.11 15.83 -18.68
N LYS A 812 -50.81 16.20 -19.95
CA LYS A 812 -51.44 15.62 -21.15
C LYS A 812 -50.62 15.82 -22.44
N SER A 813 -50.59 14.77 -23.27
CA SER A 813 -50.26 14.70 -24.73
C SER A 813 -49.27 15.68 -25.37
N ILE A 814 -48.17 15.15 -25.90
CA ILE A 814 -47.46 15.72 -27.06
C ILE A 814 -48.04 15.11 -28.35
N LYS A 815 -48.38 15.95 -29.34
CA LYS A 815 -48.69 15.53 -30.71
C LYS A 815 -48.55 16.73 -31.68
N GLY A 816 -47.65 16.63 -32.66
CA GLY A 816 -47.56 17.58 -33.78
C GLY A 816 -46.82 18.92 -33.51
N PRO A 817 -46.49 19.71 -34.55
CA PRO A 817 -45.41 20.70 -34.48
C PRO A 817 -45.74 22.13 -34.98
N ALA A 818 -44.70 22.99 -34.97
CA ALA A 818 -44.41 24.12 -35.88
C ALA A 818 -44.74 25.59 -35.48
N THR A 819 -43.79 26.46 -35.87
CA THR A 819 -43.92 27.87 -36.35
C THR A 819 -44.50 29.01 -35.46
N SER A 820 -43.57 29.78 -34.88
CA SER A 820 -43.34 31.25 -35.06
C SER A 820 -44.43 32.34 -34.85
N GLN A 821 -44.12 33.23 -33.89
CA GLN A 821 -44.21 34.72 -33.91
C GLN A 821 -45.57 35.48 -33.97
N GLY A 822 -45.55 36.74 -33.47
CA GLY A 822 -46.67 37.71 -33.41
C GLY A 822 -47.24 37.86 -31.98
N THR A 823 -46.81 38.75 -31.07
CA THR A 823 -46.22 40.12 -31.06
C THR A 823 -47.25 41.27 -31.07
N LEU A 824 -47.04 42.26 -30.16
CA LEU A 824 -47.49 43.68 -30.11
C LEU A 824 -48.86 44.10 -29.50
N LEU A 825 -48.79 45.28 -28.86
CA LEU A 825 -49.84 46.23 -28.40
C LEU A 825 -50.79 45.78 -27.25
N GLY A 826 -51.13 46.61 -26.24
CA GLY A 826 -50.58 47.92 -25.83
C GLY A 826 -51.62 48.90 -25.25
N PHE A 827 -51.22 49.72 -24.26
CA PHE A 827 -51.92 50.94 -23.74
C PHE A 827 -53.29 50.76 -23.03
N LEU A 828 -53.80 51.66 -22.16
CA LEU A 828 -53.18 52.58 -21.17
C LEU A 828 -54.27 53.15 -20.20
N GLY A 829 -53.97 53.33 -18.90
CA GLY A 829 -54.78 54.11 -17.92
C GLY A 829 -53.97 54.32 -16.63
N LYS A 830 -53.71 55.56 -16.15
CA LYS A 830 -54.58 56.52 -15.40
C LYS A 830 -54.90 56.05 -13.96
N GLN A 831 -54.74 56.85 -12.89
CA GLN A 831 -54.27 58.24 -12.78
C GLN A 831 -53.72 58.61 -11.36
N GLU A 832 -53.10 59.80 -11.29
CA GLU A 832 -52.48 60.58 -10.18
C GLU A 832 -53.38 60.99 -8.97
N PRO A 833 -52.93 61.81 -7.97
CA PRO A 833 -51.58 62.04 -7.37
C PRO A 833 -51.53 62.24 -5.81
N GLN A 834 -50.31 62.26 -5.23
CA GLN A 834 -49.71 63.25 -4.27
C GLN A 834 -48.60 62.56 -3.43
N LYS A 835 -47.29 62.94 -3.46
CA LYS A 835 -46.55 64.20 -3.15
C LYS A 835 -45.89 64.11 -1.74
N GLU A 836 -44.63 64.50 -1.42
CA GLU A 836 -43.45 65.17 -2.06
C GLU A 836 -42.14 64.68 -1.35
N THR A 837 -40.87 64.80 -1.82
CA THR A 837 -40.24 65.17 -3.11
C THR A 837 -38.72 64.81 -3.17
N LYS A 838 -38.28 64.31 -4.33
CA LYS A 838 -37.05 64.69 -5.10
C LYS A 838 -35.62 64.19 -4.73
N PRO A 839 -34.65 64.29 -5.68
CA PRO A 839 -33.44 63.44 -5.75
C PRO A 839 -32.10 64.21 -5.83
N ALA A 840 -31.02 63.49 -6.20
CA ALA A 840 -29.66 63.99 -6.52
C ALA A 840 -29.54 64.55 -7.98
N PRO A 841 -28.36 65.01 -8.51
CA PRO A 841 -27.01 65.16 -7.92
C PRO A 841 -26.29 66.52 -8.27
N ILE A 842 -24.96 66.61 -8.04
CA ILE A 842 -23.94 67.51 -8.70
C ILE A 842 -23.84 69.01 -8.28
N VAL A 843 -22.71 69.33 -7.60
CA VAL A 843 -21.72 70.46 -7.78
C VAL A 843 -22.09 71.96 -7.54
N ASP A 844 -21.07 72.74 -7.14
CA ASP A 844 -20.93 74.21 -6.93
C ASP A 844 -21.76 74.90 -5.82
N GLU A 845 -21.33 76.00 -5.17
CA GLU A 845 -20.02 76.74 -5.12
C GLU A 845 -19.74 77.12 -3.62
N TYR A 846 -18.96 78.09 -3.12
CA TYR A 846 -18.17 79.26 -3.60
C TYR A 846 -17.12 79.63 -2.50
N ARG A 847 -15.98 80.23 -2.87
CA ARG A 847 -15.22 81.30 -2.13
C ARG A 847 -14.55 81.00 -0.76
N GLU A 848 -13.29 81.37 -0.46
CA GLU A 848 -12.02 81.81 -1.13
C GLU A 848 -10.92 81.64 -0.03
N GLU A 849 -9.59 81.59 -0.17
CA GLU A 849 -8.58 81.79 -1.23
C GLU A 849 -7.35 80.86 -0.85
N LYS A 850 -6.04 80.95 -1.18
CA LYS A 850 -5.10 81.83 -1.93
C LYS A 850 -3.85 80.99 -2.36
N THR A 851 -2.98 81.57 -3.21
CA THR A 851 -1.52 81.29 -3.44
C THR A 851 -0.90 79.90 -3.13
N ARG A 852 -0.42 79.11 -4.12
CA ARG A 852 0.84 79.21 -4.95
C ARG A 852 2.15 78.74 -4.22
N ALA A 853 3.14 78.05 -4.82
CA ALA A 853 3.28 77.40 -6.15
C ALA A 853 4.57 76.52 -6.33
N ILE A 854 4.52 75.54 -7.26
CA ILE A 854 5.57 75.09 -8.25
C ILE A 854 6.88 74.31 -7.84
N ALA A 855 7.15 73.22 -8.62
CA ALA A 855 8.46 72.57 -8.98
C ALA A 855 9.30 71.76 -7.95
N GLN A 856 10.24 70.84 -8.31
CA GLN A 856 10.43 69.92 -9.48
C GLN A 856 11.51 68.82 -9.18
N LEU A 857 11.38 67.65 -9.83
CA LEU A 857 12.42 66.75 -10.41
C LEU A 857 13.65 66.18 -9.62
N HIS A 858 13.80 64.85 -9.79
CA HIS A 858 15.04 64.08 -10.13
C HIS A 858 16.09 63.59 -9.10
N ARG A 859 16.66 62.43 -9.49
CA ARG A 859 17.94 61.76 -9.08
C ARG A 859 17.97 61.20 -7.65
N GLN A 860 18.80 60.21 -7.29
CA GLN A 860 19.56 59.08 -7.91
C GLN A 860 20.73 58.79 -6.94
N ARG A 861 21.25 57.54 -6.94
CA ARG A 861 22.51 57.10 -6.28
C ARG A 861 22.43 57.05 -4.74
N ASN A 862 22.76 55.92 -4.09
CA ASN A 862 23.98 55.10 -4.05
C ASN A 862 25.03 55.65 -3.08
N THR A 863 25.65 54.72 -2.32
CA THR A 863 27.04 54.75 -1.79
C THR A 863 27.35 55.85 -0.74
N THR A 864 28.12 55.62 0.33
CA THR A 864 28.84 54.43 0.83
C THR A 864 29.24 54.64 2.30
N SER A 865 29.92 53.65 2.89
CA SER A 865 31.01 53.83 3.86
C SER A 865 30.77 54.68 5.12
N GLU A 866 30.60 53.96 6.23
CA GLU A 866 31.59 53.94 7.33
C GLU A 866 32.03 55.29 7.93
N GLY A 867 31.59 55.51 9.18
CA GLY A 867 32.29 56.35 10.14
C GLY A 867 32.62 55.54 11.39
N LEU A 868 33.85 55.04 11.49
CA LEU A 868 34.35 54.51 12.76
C LEU A 868 34.43 55.65 13.77
N MET A 869 33.95 55.42 15.00
CA MET A 869 34.77 55.72 16.18
C MET A 869 34.38 54.83 17.37
N GLN A 870 35.23 54.84 18.39
CA GLN A 870 35.37 53.76 19.36
C GLN A 870 35.46 54.32 20.79
N LEU A 871 35.09 53.49 21.78
CA LEU A 871 35.42 53.61 23.22
C LEU A 871 34.62 54.60 24.10
N SER A 872 34.66 54.29 25.40
CA SER A 872 33.99 54.91 26.57
C SER A 872 32.44 54.90 26.58
N SER A 873 31.66 54.42 27.56
CA SER A 873 31.81 53.86 28.94
C SER A 873 31.41 54.77 30.11
N GLN A 874 30.59 54.18 31.00
CA GLN A 874 30.29 54.53 32.42
C GLN A 874 29.01 55.35 32.78
N ASN A 875 28.08 54.62 33.42
CA ASN A 875 27.42 54.84 34.73
C ASN A 875 26.36 55.97 35.00
N ASP A 876 25.18 55.48 35.39
CA ASP A 876 24.39 55.74 36.63
C ASP A 876 23.71 57.09 37.00
N SER A 877 22.36 57.03 37.10
CA SER A 877 21.46 57.71 38.08
C SER A 877 20.04 57.07 37.96
N GLU A 878 19.39 56.49 38.98
CA GLU A 878 18.66 57.12 40.12
C GLU A 878 17.49 58.07 39.71
N THR A 879 16.27 58.05 40.29
CA THR A 879 15.63 57.27 41.39
C THR A 879 14.06 57.22 41.30
N LEU A 880 13.41 56.58 42.30
CA LEU A 880 11.95 56.33 42.55
C LEU A 880 11.17 57.58 43.09
N PRO A 881 9.86 57.59 43.54
CA PRO A 881 8.90 56.55 44.03
C PRO A 881 7.44 56.71 43.44
N PRO A 882 6.25 56.43 44.07
CA PRO A 882 5.86 55.77 45.35
C PRO A 882 4.64 54.78 45.39
N LEU A 883 4.57 54.04 46.52
CA LEU A 883 3.45 53.56 47.40
C LEU A 883 1.99 53.35 46.86
N PHE A 884 1.29 52.20 47.01
CA PHE A 884 0.89 51.34 48.19
C PHE A 884 -0.27 51.89 49.06
N PRO A 885 -1.12 51.06 49.76
CA PRO A 885 -1.01 49.62 50.15
C PRO A 885 -2.21 48.73 49.67
N GLY A 886 -2.37 47.44 50.00
CA GLY A 886 -1.50 46.43 50.63
C GLY A 886 -2.26 45.33 51.41
N HIS A 887 -1.82 44.06 51.36
CA HIS A 887 -2.26 42.98 52.26
C HIS A 887 -1.16 41.90 52.43
N ARG A 888 -1.13 41.17 53.56
CA ARG A 888 -0.03 40.26 53.95
C ARG A 888 -0.37 38.77 53.80
N LEU A 889 0.66 37.95 53.59
CA LEU A 889 0.71 36.51 53.92
C LEU A 889 1.91 36.23 54.84
N GLY A 890 1.79 35.23 55.72
CA GLY A 890 2.75 34.93 56.79
C GLY A 890 3.70 33.76 56.51
N THR A 891 4.64 33.51 57.42
CA THR A 891 5.73 32.54 57.29
C THR A 891 5.74 31.47 58.42
N ALA A 892 6.56 30.43 58.20
CA ALA A 892 6.79 29.24 59.07
C ALA A 892 5.66 28.18 59.04
N ALA A 893 5.92 26.88 59.24
CA ALA A 893 7.18 26.17 59.56
C ALA A 893 7.34 24.87 58.73
N ALA A 894 8.52 24.24 58.79
CA ALA A 894 8.81 22.99 58.08
C ALA A 894 8.62 21.74 58.97
N LEU A 895 8.20 20.60 58.41
CA LEU A 895 8.27 19.29 59.08
C LEU A 895 8.21 18.07 58.11
N SER A 896 8.99 17.03 58.44
CA SER A 896 8.87 15.60 58.09
C SER A 896 8.64 15.11 56.64
N ARG A 897 9.59 14.30 56.13
CA ARG A 897 9.34 13.26 55.11
C ARG A 897 8.76 11.98 55.75
N PRO A 898 7.96 11.16 55.04
CA PRO A 898 7.49 9.86 55.54
C PRO A 898 8.61 8.80 55.59
N LYS A 899 8.48 7.82 56.48
CA LYS A 899 9.38 6.65 56.61
C LYS A 899 8.88 5.46 55.79
N VAL A 900 9.83 4.63 55.32
CA VAL A 900 9.58 3.25 54.86
C VAL A 900 10.09 2.30 55.93
N ASN A 901 9.32 1.27 56.28
CA ASN A 901 9.74 0.26 57.26
C ASN A 901 10.65 -0.80 56.64
N ARG A 902 11.53 -1.36 57.47
CA ARG A 902 12.60 -2.30 57.10
C ARG A 902 12.42 -3.61 57.86
N ILE A 903 12.67 -4.73 57.19
CA ILE A 903 13.04 -5.99 57.85
C ILE A 903 14.50 -6.30 57.46
N GLN A 904 15.18 -7.01 58.36
CA GLN A 904 16.61 -7.34 58.43
C GLN A 904 17.05 -8.20 57.21
N GLU A 905 18.34 -8.38 56.88
CA GLU A 905 19.46 -8.72 57.79
C GLU A 905 20.83 -8.04 57.54
N LYS A 906 21.75 -8.43 58.42
CA LYS A 906 23.15 -8.12 58.77
C LYS A 906 24.17 -8.18 57.60
N GLN A 907 25.14 -7.23 57.54
CA GLN A 907 26.59 -7.35 57.94
C GLN A 907 27.51 -7.71 56.75
N ASP A 908 28.75 -7.22 56.58
CA ASP A 908 29.67 -6.37 57.38
C ASP A 908 30.48 -5.37 56.49
N ASP A 909 30.92 -4.24 57.08
CA ASP A 909 32.23 -3.52 57.03
C ASP A 909 33.26 -3.68 55.85
N ASN A 910 34.11 -2.69 55.46
CA ASN A 910 34.26 -1.25 55.79
C ASN A 910 35.25 -0.48 54.83
N TYR A 911 35.21 0.87 54.82
CA TYR A 911 36.26 1.86 54.37
C TYR A 911 36.79 1.88 52.90
N VAL A 912 37.32 2.97 52.28
CA VAL A 912 37.47 4.42 52.61
C VAL A 912 37.41 5.32 51.33
N PHE A 913 37.23 6.64 51.48
CA PHE A 913 37.17 7.68 50.43
C PHE A 913 38.50 7.94 49.67
N LEU A 914 38.44 8.48 48.42
CA LEU A 914 38.83 9.88 48.12
C LEU A 914 38.58 10.36 46.66
N SER A 915 38.58 11.70 46.53
CA SER A 915 38.10 12.60 45.47
C SER A 915 38.81 12.67 44.10
N SER A 916 38.12 13.35 43.16
CA SER A 916 38.62 14.23 42.06
C SER A 916 38.60 13.71 40.60
N SER A 917 38.65 14.64 39.65
CA SER A 917 38.31 14.49 38.21
C SER A 917 39.41 15.12 37.31
N PRO A 918 39.41 14.95 35.97
CA PRO A 918 40.65 14.66 35.23
C PRO A 918 41.36 15.84 34.53
N PRO A 919 42.66 15.68 34.19
CA PRO A 919 43.40 16.56 33.28
C PRO A 919 43.16 16.23 31.79
N ARG A 920 43.41 17.19 30.88
CA ARG A 920 43.16 17.09 29.43
C ARG A 920 44.45 17.25 28.58
N ALA A 921 44.58 16.34 27.61
CA ALA A 921 45.43 16.29 26.39
C ALA A 921 46.52 17.35 26.08
N LYS A 922 47.63 16.87 25.49
CA LYS A 922 48.53 17.62 24.58
C LYS A 922 48.88 16.82 23.31
N GLN A 923 49.30 17.54 22.26
CA GLN A 923 49.67 17.12 20.89
C GLN A 923 50.57 18.25 20.30
N PRO A 924 51.17 18.15 19.08
CA PRO A 924 51.56 17.00 18.23
C PRO A 924 53.02 17.13 17.66
N LYS A 925 53.34 16.45 16.52
CA LYS A 925 54.47 16.63 15.51
C LYS A 925 55.65 15.60 15.56
N ILE A 926 56.25 15.09 14.45
CA ILE A 926 55.91 14.99 12.99
C ILE A 926 56.90 14.05 12.19
N LEU A 927 56.53 13.53 10.98
CA LEU A 927 57.37 12.90 9.87
C LEU A 927 58.07 11.51 10.11
N ALA A 928 58.42 10.62 9.13
CA ALA A 928 58.37 10.55 7.64
C ALA A 928 58.31 9.07 7.06
N GLU A 929 58.31 8.89 5.72
CA GLU A 929 58.27 7.63 4.88
C GLU A 929 59.66 7.32 4.19
N PRO A 930 59.98 6.16 3.51
CA PRO A 930 59.30 5.53 2.33
C PRO A 930 59.43 3.95 2.15
N ALA A 931 59.26 3.39 0.93
CA ALA A 931 59.24 1.94 0.50
C ALA A 931 60.36 1.56 -0.54
N PRO A 932 60.40 0.45 -1.36
CA PRO A 932 59.59 -0.80 -1.59
C PRO A 932 60.39 -2.15 -1.84
N GLU A 933 59.79 -3.26 -2.35
CA GLU A 933 60.31 -4.27 -3.38
C GLU A 933 59.58 -5.67 -3.48
N VAL A 934 59.92 -6.55 -4.47
CA VAL A 934 59.16 -7.77 -4.98
C VAL A 934 60.11 -8.91 -5.56
N PRO A 935 59.66 -9.95 -6.34
CA PRO A 935 59.39 -11.41 -6.09
C PRO A 935 60.60 -12.39 -6.39
N PRO A 936 60.52 -13.70 -6.84
CA PRO A 936 59.48 -14.77 -6.99
C PRO A 936 59.82 -16.16 -6.30
N PRO A 937 60.09 -17.35 -6.93
CA PRO A 937 59.27 -18.29 -7.78
C PRO A 937 59.16 -19.81 -7.34
N GLY A 938 58.24 -20.61 -7.96
CA GLY A 938 58.59 -21.88 -8.67
C GLY A 938 58.38 -23.35 -8.12
N LEU A 939 57.32 -24.04 -8.60
CA LEU A 939 57.24 -25.45 -9.13
C LEU A 939 57.29 -26.80 -8.30
N THR A 940 56.39 -27.72 -8.75
CA THR A 940 56.47 -29.22 -8.89
C THR A 940 56.12 -30.30 -7.82
N ALA A 941 55.42 -31.34 -8.31
CA ALA A 941 55.39 -32.78 -7.95
C ALA A 941 54.48 -33.35 -6.80
N LYS A 942 54.18 -34.67 -6.90
CA LYS A 942 53.36 -35.54 -6.00
C LYS A 942 54.27 -36.62 -5.34
N PRO A 943 53.86 -37.33 -4.27
CA PRO A 943 53.00 -38.52 -4.40
C PRO A 943 51.92 -38.65 -3.28
N ALA A 944 51.61 -39.86 -2.79
CA ALA A 944 50.39 -40.17 -2.03
C ALA A 944 50.57 -41.35 -1.03
N ILE A 945 49.45 -41.84 -0.49
CA ILE A 945 49.19 -43.11 0.25
C ILE A 945 48.91 -42.99 1.77
N MET A 946 47.82 -43.70 2.12
CA MET A 946 47.29 -44.22 3.39
C MET A 946 48.31 -44.59 4.49
N SER A 947 47.96 -44.76 5.78
CA SER A 947 46.76 -44.49 6.63
C SER A 947 47.11 -44.86 8.09
N LEU A 948 46.24 -44.60 9.10
CA LEU A 948 45.84 -45.56 10.17
C LEU A 948 44.98 -44.97 11.34
N VAL A 949 44.13 -45.83 11.91
CA VAL A 949 43.50 -45.82 13.28
C VAL A 949 42.64 -44.62 13.74
N ARG A 950 41.32 -44.77 13.51
CA ARG A 950 40.18 -44.72 14.48
C ARG A 950 40.19 -43.74 15.68
N PRO A 951 39.11 -42.93 15.83
CA PRO A 951 38.38 -42.81 17.09
C PRO A 951 37.37 -43.97 17.25
N ALA A 952 36.92 -44.25 18.48
CA ALA A 952 35.89 -45.24 18.75
C ALA A 952 34.93 -44.81 19.87
N ARG A 953 33.62 -44.78 19.52
CA ARG A 953 32.49 -45.46 20.22
C ARG A 953 32.09 -44.98 21.63
N THR A 954 30.83 -45.04 22.10
CA THR A 954 29.48 -45.45 21.59
C THR A 954 28.44 -45.06 22.67
N MET A 955 27.10 -45.03 22.51
CA MET A 955 26.12 -44.80 21.41
C MET A 955 24.70 -45.06 22.01
N HIS A 956 23.66 -44.94 21.17
CA HIS A 956 22.29 -45.51 21.32
C HIS A 956 21.26 -44.68 22.14
N THR A 957 19.96 -44.66 21.78
CA THR A 957 19.26 -45.43 20.71
C THR A 957 18.17 -44.61 20.00
N THR A 958 17.99 -44.85 18.71
CA THR A 958 16.76 -44.54 17.92
C THR A 958 16.42 -45.75 17.06
N SER A 959 15.14 -45.93 16.71
CA SER A 959 14.62 -47.14 16.03
C SER A 959 13.82 -46.77 14.78
N MET A 960 13.97 -47.54 13.69
CA MET A 960 13.19 -47.44 12.46
C MET A 960 12.99 -48.81 11.78
N SER A 961 11.83 -49.00 11.15
CA SER A 961 11.47 -50.03 10.15
C SER A 961 10.06 -49.67 9.58
N ILE A 962 9.52 -50.05 8.41
CA ILE A 962 9.87 -50.92 7.24
C ILE A 962 9.47 -50.13 5.96
N ALA A 963 10.09 -50.11 4.76
CA ALA A 963 11.15 -50.88 4.06
C ALA A 963 10.73 -51.87 2.91
N GLN A 964 9.90 -51.44 1.94
CA GLN A 964 9.69 -52.08 0.61
C GLN A 964 9.50 -51.00 -0.48
N GLY A 965 9.88 -51.16 -1.77
CA GLY A 965 10.61 -52.25 -2.42
C GLY A 965 11.03 -51.89 -3.88
N SER A 966 12.11 -52.50 -4.36
CA SER A 966 12.69 -52.47 -5.73
C SER A 966 11.78 -53.10 -6.81
N SER A 967 11.94 -52.96 -8.14
CA SER A 967 12.86 -52.26 -9.08
C SER A 967 12.40 -52.52 -10.54
N GLY A 968 12.92 -51.82 -11.56
CA GLY A 968 12.80 -52.26 -12.96
C GLY A 968 13.35 -51.28 -14.01
N ALA A 969 14.03 -51.77 -15.05
CA ALA A 969 14.68 -50.95 -16.08
C ALA A 969 14.24 -51.30 -17.52
N LYS A 970 14.53 -50.40 -18.47
CA LYS A 970 14.11 -50.43 -19.89
C LYS A 970 14.53 -51.71 -20.65
N LYS A 971 13.66 -52.21 -21.55
CA LYS A 971 14.00 -52.49 -22.97
C LYS A 971 12.76 -52.70 -23.86
N THR A 972 12.99 -52.95 -25.15
CA THR A 972 12.08 -52.68 -26.28
C THR A 972 11.59 -53.93 -27.04
N LEU A 973 10.33 -53.91 -27.53
CA LEU A 973 9.76 -54.54 -28.74
C LEU A 973 8.22 -54.36 -28.68
N GLY A 974 7.41 -54.27 -29.75
CA GLY A 974 7.72 -54.16 -31.18
C GLY A 974 6.85 -55.06 -32.09
N VAL A 975 5.61 -54.68 -32.42
CA VAL A 975 4.76 -55.36 -33.45
C VAL A 975 3.70 -54.38 -34.06
N LYS A 976 2.98 -54.78 -35.13
CA LYS A 976 2.31 -53.91 -36.12
C LYS A 976 0.76 -54.01 -36.18
N ARG A 977 0.12 -52.92 -36.66
CA ARG A 977 -1.22 -52.81 -37.30
C ARG A 977 -2.43 -53.01 -36.35
N SER A 978 -3.66 -52.55 -36.68
CA SER A 978 -4.22 -52.06 -37.96
C SER A 978 -5.06 -50.76 -37.86
N MET A 979 -5.49 -50.25 -39.01
CA MET A 979 -6.48 -49.16 -39.15
C MET A 979 -7.95 -49.68 -39.11
N ASN A 980 -8.88 -48.73 -39.23
CA ASN A 980 -10.35 -48.82 -39.30
C ASN A 980 -11.07 -48.76 -37.93
N GLY A 981 -12.11 -47.94 -37.74
CA GLY A 981 -12.78 -47.04 -38.71
C GLY A 981 -13.56 -45.89 -38.07
N TRP A 982 -14.11 -45.02 -38.92
CA TRP A 982 -14.85 -43.80 -38.55
C TRP A 982 -16.37 -44.06 -38.53
N ALA A 983 -17.11 -43.17 -37.87
CA ALA A 983 -18.56 -42.92 -37.97
C ALA A 983 -19.52 -43.71 -37.06
N ASN A 984 -20.69 -43.07 -36.83
CA ASN A 984 -21.77 -43.38 -35.89
C ASN A 984 -21.41 -43.20 -34.38
N ARG A 985 -22.24 -42.53 -33.56
CA ARG A 985 -23.49 -41.81 -33.86
C ARG A 985 -23.73 -40.65 -32.88
N THR A 986 -24.60 -39.74 -33.28
CA THR A 986 -25.05 -38.55 -32.53
C THR A 986 -25.93 -38.87 -31.31
N THR A 987 -26.05 -37.88 -30.42
CA THR A 987 -27.21 -37.63 -29.51
C THR A 987 -27.68 -38.74 -28.57
N GLN A 988 -27.43 -38.56 -27.26
CA GLN A 988 -28.37 -38.76 -26.13
C GLN A 988 -27.74 -38.16 -24.84
N PRO A 989 -28.53 -37.61 -23.89
CA PRO A 989 -28.01 -37.04 -22.64
C PRO A 989 -27.76 -38.12 -21.55
N PHE A 990 -26.83 -37.85 -20.64
CA PHE A 990 -26.49 -38.77 -19.54
C PHE A 990 -27.44 -38.60 -18.34
N VAL A 991 -28.03 -39.71 -17.88
CA VAL A 991 -28.89 -39.77 -16.69
C VAL A 991 -28.08 -40.34 -15.51
N PRO A 992 -28.06 -39.69 -14.33
CA PRO A 992 -27.31 -40.18 -13.17
C PRO A 992 -27.98 -41.42 -12.55
N PRO A 993 -27.25 -42.53 -12.34
CA PRO A 993 -27.82 -43.76 -11.79
C PRO A 993 -28.07 -43.65 -10.27
N THR A 994 -29.27 -44.01 -9.83
CA THR A 994 -29.61 -44.16 -8.41
C THR A 994 -29.08 -45.48 -7.83
N ARG A 995 -28.82 -45.49 -6.51
CA ARG A 995 -28.27 -46.65 -5.79
C ARG A 995 -29.15 -47.90 -5.91
N LYS A 996 -28.49 -49.05 -6.03
CA LYS A 996 -28.80 -50.23 -5.20
C LYS A 996 -27.55 -50.70 -4.46
N ARG A 997 -27.75 -51.21 -3.24
CA ARG A 997 -26.84 -52.12 -2.55
C ARG A 997 -27.26 -53.54 -2.92
N GLU A 998 -26.33 -54.48 -2.94
CA GLU A 998 -26.52 -55.82 -2.35
C GLU A 998 -25.15 -56.47 -2.17
N ASN A 999 -24.96 -57.09 -0.99
CA ASN A 999 -23.82 -57.90 -0.54
C ASN A 999 -22.41 -57.28 -0.71
#